data_AF-A0A7D8YUM0-F1
#
_entry.id   AF-A0A7D8YUM0-F1
#
_cell.length_a   1.000
_cell.length_b   1.000
_cell.length_c   1.000
_cell.angle_alpha   90.00
_cell.angle_beta   90.00
_cell.angle_gamma   90.00
#
_symmetry.space_group_name_H-M   'P 1'
#
loop_
_entity.id
_entity.type
_entity.pdbx_description
1 polymer ?
#
loop_
_entity_poly.entity_id
_entity_poly.type
_entity_poly.pdbx_seq_one_letter_code
_entity_poly.pdbx_strand_id
1 'polypeptide(L)'
;MRITDTMRAPQRMHTRRGRSAGGWAAAALLALSGGLATPASAQWEESPGVILQWFEQRWVDMERKVPDFFMGGYGAVWLPPISKTFDPASPGYDPFDRFDLGSPDAQTLYGTEAFWAAARDELQRAGGLVYVDIIMNHNSGRQTGGDFQQRGGYPGFWMGPINLPFKLSVANWGDFHAGVAGGFLQSENPGGPRYDTLRGDLVALIDIDQASNNFFVRQPVQAGDPDNIPSGTIYNRPNPANFRFYPDLDLAAQEIVNPGTFRNPGTFVSNFHPFNLGEPMQGDPITENATGYLERWTRWMLEVQKVDGFRLDAAKHIPSWFWDNIWDSSVYMRWERPDGQMATPFSFGESTAGNQEVFDNYVRRVTGQNRPGDSFGNRDTLDLAGAGALRNLINANGFGTWADALYNAGGGHIDLIDDGFNNGSLGVFHAFSHDNGTVGDGNSMPPLPTEKQMGYFVHAYLLMRTGETIVYHNARGAARSFGFFPREGTSTALGWNPNTGEPDDVMTSLVRLRNEYGRGWFIPLNGNVSDVLVFERRTPGNGRANVLVAVNDRYDPGQVTLNVNTGYPAGTRLVELTGNAADPQVNPGGTIPQQIQVGPGGQVQLVVPNNTNAGGEHHRGYLVYGEALPEATLTLTEVTGSIPGGLVTNPSANPATNRLTSIPVISSDTFEIRVETAQGLATDASSIDVDAAFRINAGFEDWNGSGQADYAWGETLQGFDTFTTVNDPLAGGGAGLYVQEIDATRLDEGLNYITVAVLKQRNAGDDPLFRELRQVVYIDRLPPEVSLVGGDNQIITAPIAQFFAEAEDRTVRRVHMLVNLPEAADPVTAASGLNITLQRDRKLFRTNLAGWQPGENRLTLVAFEENGTPGVHEYKVYYQVCPADVTGPALDGLPDGLVTTADLNYYIGLWIDNDPAADLTGPALDGVPDGLVTTADLNYFIGLWLDCD
;
A
#
# COMPACT_ATOMS: atom_id res chain seq x y z
N MET A 1 -21.63 -34.00 51.42
CA MET A 1 -22.24 -33.95 52.77
C MET A 1 -22.92 -32.59 52.89
N ARG A 2 -24.14 -32.60 53.42
CA ARG A 2 -25.25 -31.64 53.21
C ARG A 2 -25.15 -30.40 54.12
N ILE A 3 -25.97 -29.38 53.81
CA ILE A 3 -26.56 -28.33 54.71
C ILE A 3 -25.78 -27.00 54.79
N THR A 4 -26.32 -25.78 54.66
CA THR A 4 -27.50 -25.12 54.02
C THR A 4 -27.51 -23.69 54.54
N ASP A 5 -27.85 -22.75 53.65
CA ASP A 5 -28.76 -21.60 53.83
C ASP A 5 -28.58 -20.43 54.81
N THR A 6 -28.78 -19.26 54.19
CA THR A 6 -29.70 -18.14 54.53
C THR A 6 -29.21 -16.89 55.25
N MET A 7 -29.16 -15.81 54.44
CA MET A 7 -29.90 -14.53 54.54
C MET A 7 -30.04 -13.81 55.89
N ARG A 8 -29.68 -12.51 55.89
CA ARG A 8 -30.63 -11.37 56.07
C ARG A 8 -29.89 -10.02 56.12
N ALA A 9 -30.36 -9.05 55.32
CA ALA A 9 -30.21 -7.61 55.57
C ALA A 9 -31.24 -7.15 56.63
N PRO A 10 -31.13 -5.93 57.22
CA PRO A 10 -31.82 -4.79 56.61
C PRO A 10 -31.29 -3.35 56.90
N GLN A 11 -31.53 -2.47 55.91
CA GLN A 11 -32.16 -1.13 55.95
C GLN A 11 -31.66 0.09 56.78
N ARG A 12 -31.57 1.22 56.04
CA ARG A 12 -32.17 2.58 56.21
C ARG A 12 -31.37 3.73 56.86
N MET A 13 -31.01 4.69 55.98
CA MET A 13 -31.40 6.12 55.91
C MET A 13 -31.22 7.05 57.12
N HIS A 14 -30.48 8.16 56.91
CA HIS A 14 -30.98 9.53 57.13
C HIS A 14 -30.08 10.61 56.51
N THR A 15 -30.72 11.65 55.96
CA THR A 15 -30.20 12.85 55.31
C THR A 15 -29.99 14.01 56.29
N ARG A 16 -29.03 14.92 56.02
CA ARG A 16 -29.18 16.37 56.25
C ARG A 16 -28.11 17.22 55.52
N ARG A 17 -28.58 18.36 54.99
CA ARG A 17 -27.87 19.38 54.20
C ARG A 17 -27.02 20.34 55.06
N GLY A 18 -25.97 20.89 54.46
CA GLY A 18 -25.33 22.16 54.82
C GLY A 18 -24.51 22.70 53.63
N ARG A 19 -24.82 23.92 53.16
CA ARG A 19 -24.13 24.65 52.07
C ARG A 19 -23.05 25.57 52.67
N SER A 20 -21.88 25.69 52.04
CA SER A 20 -21.29 26.99 51.62
C SER A 20 -19.91 26.84 50.95
N ALA A 21 -19.84 27.34 49.72
CA ALA A 21 -18.79 28.16 49.09
C ALA A 21 -17.33 27.67 48.96
N GLY A 22 -16.91 27.50 47.70
CA GLY A 22 -15.86 28.32 47.10
C GLY A 22 -14.42 27.81 47.15
N GLY A 23 -13.99 27.14 46.08
CA GLY A 23 -12.58 26.85 45.81
C GLY A 23 -12.43 25.91 44.61
N TRP A 24 -12.26 26.48 43.42
CA TRP A 24 -11.97 25.73 42.21
C TRP A 24 -10.51 25.25 42.28
N ALA A 25 -10.33 23.96 42.54
CA ALA A 25 -9.11 23.23 42.23
C ALA A 25 -9.54 22.00 41.44
N ALA A 26 -9.28 22.02 40.14
CA ALA A 26 -9.52 20.88 39.25
C ALA A 26 -8.51 19.78 39.60
N ALA A 27 -8.90 18.90 40.52
CA ALA A 27 -8.26 17.59 40.68
C ALA A 27 -8.87 16.66 39.62
N ALA A 28 -8.08 16.36 38.60
CA ALA A 28 -8.38 15.32 37.62
C ALA A 28 -8.50 13.98 38.37
N LEU A 29 -9.74 13.54 38.60
CA LEU A 29 -10.05 12.18 39.02
C LEU A 29 -9.81 11.29 37.80
N LEU A 30 -8.67 10.59 37.80
CA LEU A 30 -8.45 9.38 37.02
C LEU A 30 -9.60 8.40 37.30
N ALA A 31 -10.56 8.35 36.38
CA ALA A 31 -11.50 7.24 36.29
C ALA A 31 -10.75 6.05 35.66
N LEU A 32 -10.08 5.27 36.51
CA LEU A 32 -9.71 3.89 36.23
C LEU A 32 -10.99 3.05 36.13
N SER A 33 -11.67 3.15 34.99
CA SER A 33 -12.48 2.07 34.44
C SER A 33 -11.68 1.45 33.30
N GLY A 34 -10.68 0.63 33.67
CA GLY A 34 -10.12 -0.35 32.77
C GLY A 34 -11.21 -1.34 32.40
N GLY A 35 -12.00 -0.98 31.39
CA GLY A 35 -12.66 -1.99 30.57
C GLY A 35 -11.52 -2.81 29.99
N LEU A 36 -11.43 -4.07 30.39
CA LEU A 36 -10.72 -5.07 29.62
C LEU A 36 -11.38 -5.05 28.24
N ALA A 37 -10.81 -4.28 27.31
CA ALA A 37 -11.09 -4.45 25.90
C ALA A 37 -10.73 -5.90 25.62
N THR A 38 -11.75 -6.75 25.47
CA THR A 38 -11.56 -8.00 24.76
C THR A 38 -10.90 -7.61 23.44
N PRO A 39 -9.70 -8.12 23.10
CA PRO A 39 -9.12 -7.82 21.81
C PRO A 39 -10.19 -8.12 20.77
N ALA A 40 -10.42 -7.18 19.85
CA ALA A 40 -11.26 -7.44 18.69
C ALA A 40 -10.58 -8.60 17.97
N SER A 41 -11.02 -9.82 18.27
CA SER A 41 -10.61 -11.02 17.55
C SER A 41 -10.88 -10.74 16.09
N ALA A 42 -9.90 -10.96 15.20
CA ALA A 42 -10.04 -10.83 13.76
C ALA A 42 -11.38 -11.46 13.35
N GLN A 43 -12.38 -10.62 13.12
CA GLN A 43 -13.68 -11.11 12.70
C GLN A 43 -13.53 -11.54 11.26
N TRP A 44 -14.11 -12.70 10.94
CA TRP A 44 -14.23 -13.13 9.58
C TRP A 44 -15.05 -12.09 8.81
N GLU A 45 -14.41 -11.37 7.89
CA GLU A 45 -15.10 -10.49 6.95
C GLU A 45 -15.62 -11.35 5.80
N GLU A 46 -16.93 -11.33 5.59
CA GLU A 46 -17.57 -12.14 4.54
C GLU A 46 -17.26 -11.61 3.12
N SER A 47 -17.01 -10.30 3.00
CA SER A 47 -16.75 -9.63 1.72
C SER A 47 -15.70 -8.52 1.88
N PRO A 48 -14.46 -8.88 2.22
CA PRO A 48 -13.34 -7.94 2.42
C PRO A 48 -13.04 -7.16 1.13
N GLY A 49 -12.31 -6.05 1.13
CA GLY A 49 -11.97 -5.34 -0.11
C GLY A 49 -11.22 -6.22 -1.13
N VAL A 50 -11.46 -6.07 -2.44
CA VAL A 50 -10.65 -6.80 -3.45
C VAL A 50 -9.20 -6.33 -3.38
N ILE A 51 -8.28 -7.28 -3.33
CA ILE A 51 -6.84 -7.03 -3.35
C ILE A 51 -6.38 -6.90 -4.81
N LEU A 52 -5.72 -5.80 -5.15
CA LEU A 52 -4.96 -5.69 -6.40
C LEU A 52 -3.53 -6.11 -6.13
N GLN A 53 -3.06 -7.22 -6.69
CA GLN A 53 -1.62 -7.45 -6.75
C GLN A 53 -1.04 -6.54 -7.83
N TRP A 54 -0.44 -5.42 -7.44
CA TRP A 54 0.01 -4.36 -8.36
C TRP A 54 1.54 -4.32 -8.45
N PHE A 55 2.05 -5.00 -9.46
CA PHE A 55 3.48 -5.23 -9.64
C PHE A 55 4.03 -4.50 -10.87
N GLU A 56 5.35 -4.41 -10.95
CA GLU A 56 6.06 -3.73 -12.04
C GLU A 56 5.68 -2.25 -12.18
N GLN A 57 5.34 -1.58 -11.08
CA GLN A 57 5.00 -0.16 -11.06
C GLN A 57 5.99 0.61 -10.19
N ARG A 58 6.56 1.71 -10.70
CA ARG A 58 7.42 2.59 -9.88
C ARG A 58 6.57 3.39 -8.91
N TRP A 59 7.11 3.70 -7.73
CA TRP A 59 6.38 4.40 -6.67
C TRP A 59 5.82 5.76 -7.10
N VAL A 60 6.61 6.55 -7.84
CA VAL A 60 6.17 7.84 -8.40
C VAL A 60 4.96 7.71 -9.33
N ASP A 61 4.95 6.67 -10.16
CA ASP A 61 3.86 6.43 -11.10
C ASP A 61 2.65 5.78 -10.40
N MET A 62 2.88 5.02 -9.33
CA MET A 62 1.82 4.43 -8.51
C MET A 62 1.03 5.52 -7.79
N GLU A 63 1.71 6.45 -7.11
CA GLU A 63 1.08 7.62 -6.46
C GLU A 63 0.15 8.36 -7.44
N ARG A 64 0.63 8.61 -8.66
CA ARG A 64 -0.15 9.29 -9.71
C ARG A 64 -1.38 8.53 -10.18
N LYS A 65 -1.37 7.20 -10.07
CA LYS A 65 -2.40 6.29 -10.57
C LYS A 65 -3.32 5.73 -9.50
N VAL A 66 -3.16 6.10 -8.23
CA VAL A 66 -4.12 5.77 -7.16
C VAL A 66 -5.57 6.14 -7.53
N PRO A 67 -5.87 7.24 -8.25
CA PRO A 67 -7.21 7.48 -8.77
C PRO A 67 -7.80 6.32 -9.58
N ASP A 68 -7.00 5.64 -10.42
CA ASP A 68 -7.49 4.51 -11.22
C ASP A 68 -7.72 3.26 -10.35
N PHE A 69 -6.90 3.05 -9.32
CA PHE A 69 -7.12 2.02 -8.30
C PHE A 69 -8.43 2.26 -7.54
N PHE A 70 -8.65 3.50 -7.11
CA PHE A 70 -9.86 3.90 -6.40
C PHE A 70 -11.11 3.73 -7.27
N MET A 71 -11.08 4.24 -8.51
CA MET A 71 -12.20 4.13 -9.45
C MET A 71 -12.45 2.67 -9.88
N GLY A 72 -11.42 1.82 -9.87
CA GLY A 72 -11.53 0.39 -10.12
C GLY A 72 -12.29 -0.38 -9.03
N GLY A 73 -12.52 0.21 -7.86
CA GLY A 73 -13.29 -0.39 -6.77
C GLY A 73 -12.47 -1.25 -5.81
N TYR A 74 -11.14 -1.25 -5.95
CA TYR A 74 -10.24 -2.02 -5.10
C TYR A 74 -10.21 -1.46 -3.66
N GLY A 75 -10.04 -2.35 -2.68
CA GLY A 75 -9.99 -2.01 -1.25
C GLY A 75 -8.66 -2.34 -0.58
N ALA A 76 -7.77 -3.03 -1.29
CA ALA A 76 -6.44 -3.37 -0.81
C ALA A 76 -5.47 -3.58 -1.98
N VAL A 77 -4.17 -3.53 -1.69
CA VAL A 77 -3.10 -3.74 -2.67
C VAL A 77 -2.02 -4.65 -2.08
N TRP A 78 -1.55 -5.61 -2.88
CA TRP A 78 -0.33 -6.36 -2.61
C TRP A 78 0.79 -5.84 -3.52
N LEU A 79 1.85 -5.33 -2.89
CA LEU A 79 3.00 -4.71 -3.52
C LEU A 79 4.25 -5.60 -3.42
N PRO A 80 5.19 -5.48 -4.39
CA PRO A 80 6.44 -6.25 -4.38
C PRO A 80 7.34 -5.90 -3.18
N PRO A 81 8.41 -6.68 -2.93
CA PRO A 81 9.36 -6.37 -1.87
C PRO A 81 9.99 -5.00 -2.09
N ILE A 82 10.07 -4.21 -1.01
CA ILE A 82 10.51 -2.81 -1.09
C ILE A 82 11.97 -2.59 -0.66
N SER A 83 12.61 -3.61 -0.06
CA SER A 83 13.99 -3.54 0.41
C SER A 83 15.00 -3.64 -0.73
N LYS A 84 16.18 -3.07 -0.51
CA LYS A 84 17.29 -3.11 -1.45
C LYS A 84 17.74 -4.54 -1.74
N THR A 85 17.96 -4.82 -3.02
CA THR A 85 18.52 -6.06 -3.56
C THR A 85 19.99 -5.87 -3.96
N PHE A 86 20.73 -6.97 -4.12
CA PHE A 86 22.12 -6.89 -4.55
C PHE A 86 22.23 -6.48 -6.02
N ASP A 87 21.35 -7.03 -6.86
CA ASP A 87 21.15 -6.58 -8.25
C ASP A 87 20.05 -5.50 -8.29
N PRO A 88 20.36 -4.26 -8.68
CA PRO A 88 19.35 -3.18 -8.75
C PRO A 88 18.24 -3.43 -9.77
N ALA A 89 18.42 -4.39 -10.70
CA ALA A 89 17.39 -4.79 -11.66
C ALA A 89 16.45 -5.89 -11.12
N SER A 90 16.67 -6.38 -9.90
CA SER A 90 15.85 -7.42 -9.29
C SER A 90 14.43 -6.92 -8.93
N PRO A 91 13.40 -7.77 -9.04
CA PRO A 91 12.04 -7.46 -8.56
C PRO A 91 11.90 -7.40 -7.03
N GLY A 92 12.92 -7.78 -6.25
CA GLY A 92 12.89 -7.70 -4.79
C GLY A 92 12.99 -9.03 -4.02
N TYR A 93 12.78 -10.17 -4.66
CA TYR A 93 12.76 -11.50 -4.01
C TYR A 93 14.10 -11.98 -3.46
N ASP A 94 15.17 -11.20 -3.61
CA ASP A 94 16.51 -11.52 -3.18
C ASP A 94 17.06 -10.40 -2.26
N PRO A 95 16.40 -10.09 -1.13
CA PRO A 95 16.74 -8.95 -0.29
C PRO A 95 18.22 -9.00 0.14
N PHE A 96 18.88 -7.86 0.02
CA PHE A 96 20.28 -7.69 0.38
C PHE A 96 20.42 -6.88 1.66
N ASP A 97 19.78 -5.71 1.72
CA ASP A 97 19.72 -4.86 2.90
C ASP A 97 18.25 -4.51 3.20
N ARG A 98 17.76 -4.98 4.35
CA ARG A 98 16.34 -4.87 4.71
C ARG A 98 15.94 -3.45 5.09
N PHE A 99 16.86 -2.68 5.66
CA PHE A 99 16.60 -1.32 6.14
C PHE A 99 16.95 -0.23 5.11
N ASP A 100 17.52 -0.60 3.96
CA ASP A 100 17.68 0.30 2.81
C ASP A 100 16.47 0.16 1.87
N LEU A 101 15.62 1.18 1.82
CA LEU A 101 14.45 1.25 0.93
C LEU A 101 14.72 2.10 -0.33
N GLY A 102 15.98 2.42 -0.58
CA GLY A 102 16.43 3.24 -1.70
C GLY A 102 16.54 4.73 -1.35
N SER A 103 17.59 5.36 -1.88
CA SER A 103 17.87 6.79 -1.81
C SER A 103 18.01 7.38 -3.22
N PRO A 104 18.01 8.71 -3.40
CA PRO A 104 18.03 9.31 -4.74
C PRO A 104 19.14 8.83 -5.67
N ASP A 105 20.34 8.58 -5.14
CA ASP A 105 21.50 8.14 -5.93
C ASP A 105 21.68 6.61 -5.92
N ALA A 106 20.86 5.90 -5.15
CA ALA A 106 20.84 4.46 -5.06
C ALA A 106 19.40 4.01 -4.83
N GLN A 107 18.58 4.01 -5.88
CA GLN A 107 17.17 3.59 -5.81
C GLN A 107 17.05 2.06 -5.72
N THR A 108 15.92 1.57 -5.23
CA THR A 108 15.46 0.22 -5.59
C THR A 108 14.99 0.23 -7.05
N LEU A 109 14.56 -0.92 -7.58
CA LEU A 109 13.93 -0.96 -8.91
C LEU A 109 12.72 -0.02 -9.00
N TYR A 110 11.99 0.14 -7.89
CA TYR A 110 10.71 0.84 -7.85
C TYR A 110 10.85 2.31 -7.43
N GLY A 111 11.90 2.70 -6.71
CA GLY A 111 12.18 4.11 -6.39
C GLY A 111 12.98 4.32 -5.11
N THR A 112 12.72 5.45 -4.45
CA THR A 112 13.30 5.84 -3.15
C THR A 112 12.31 5.57 -2.01
N GLU A 113 12.80 5.59 -0.76
CA GLU A 113 11.96 5.56 0.44
C GLU A 113 10.91 6.68 0.48
N ALA A 114 11.25 7.90 0.05
CA ALA A 114 10.31 9.02 0.08
C ALA A 114 9.19 8.88 -0.98
N PHE A 115 9.50 8.35 -2.16
CA PHE A 115 8.45 8.01 -3.13
C PHE A 115 7.60 6.82 -2.67
N TRP A 116 8.20 5.83 -2.01
CA TRP A 116 7.46 4.73 -1.38
C TRP A 116 6.44 5.27 -0.36
N ALA A 117 6.90 6.13 0.55
CA ALA A 117 6.03 6.74 1.56
C ALA A 117 4.86 7.49 0.92
N ALA A 118 5.12 8.34 -0.08
CA ALA A 118 4.06 9.07 -0.78
C ALA A 118 3.07 8.16 -1.51
N ALA A 119 3.53 7.08 -2.15
CA ALA A 119 2.64 6.11 -2.80
C ALA A 119 1.75 5.38 -1.79
N ARG A 120 2.33 4.92 -0.68
CA ARG A 120 1.59 4.29 0.43
C ARG A 120 0.55 5.24 1.01
N ASP A 121 0.95 6.46 1.36
CA ASP A 121 0.06 7.44 2.00
C ASP A 121 -1.13 7.79 1.08
N GLU A 122 -0.88 7.87 -0.23
CA GLU A 122 -1.93 8.12 -1.21
C GLU A 122 -2.88 6.91 -1.37
N LEU A 123 -2.36 5.69 -1.39
CA LEU A 123 -3.17 4.45 -1.40
C LEU A 123 -4.06 4.34 -0.15
N GLN A 124 -3.49 4.62 1.03
CA GLN A 124 -4.22 4.60 2.30
C GLN A 124 -5.27 5.72 2.35
N ARG A 125 -4.95 6.91 1.84
CA ARG A 125 -5.93 8.00 1.68
C ARG A 125 -7.10 7.59 0.78
N ALA A 126 -6.86 6.80 -0.26
CA ALA A 126 -7.92 6.25 -1.11
C ALA A 126 -8.74 5.12 -0.44
N GLY A 127 -8.48 4.81 0.83
CA GLY A 127 -9.11 3.73 1.59
C GLY A 127 -8.61 2.34 1.20
N GLY A 128 -7.42 2.25 0.59
CA GLY A 128 -6.76 1.00 0.25
C GLY A 128 -5.82 0.53 1.36
N LEU A 129 -5.93 -0.74 1.77
CA LEU A 129 -4.94 -1.37 2.65
C LEU A 129 -3.68 -1.78 1.88
N VAL A 130 -2.50 -1.49 2.40
CA VAL A 130 -1.20 -1.71 1.75
C VAL A 130 -0.49 -2.91 2.35
N TYR A 131 -0.48 -4.02 1.61
CA TYR A 131 0.27 -5.23 1.94
C TYR A 131 1.57 -5.28 1.15
N VAL A 132 2.69 -5.50 1.85
CA VAL A 132 4.00 -5.66 1.20
C VAL A 132 4.49 -7.09 1.26
N ASP A 133 5.17 -7.52 0.21
CA ASP A 133 5.85 -8.80 0.16
C ASP A 133 7.06 -8.80 1.10
N ILE A 134 7.18 -9.81 1.96
CA ILE A 134 8.28 -9.94 2.92
C ILE A 134 8.96 -11.30 2.83
N ILE A 135 10.29 -11.27 2.88
CA ILE A 135 11.15 -12.45 2.76
C ILE A 135 11.89 -12.67 4.07
N MET A 136 11.52 -13.74 4.78
CA MET A 136 12.15 -14.15 6.04
C MET A 136 13.09 -15.36 5.86
N ASN A 137 13.08 -15.97 4.67
CA ASN A 137 13.75 -17.24 4.43
C ASN A 137 15.24 -17.08 4.15
N HIS A 138 15.59 -16.17 3.26
CA HIS A 138 16.92 -16.08 2.67
C HIS A 138 17.36 -14.62 2.50
N ASN A 139 18.61 -14.45 2.03
CA ASN A 139 19.13 -13.22 1.44
C ASN A 139 19.51 -13.45 -0.04
N SER A 140 20.03 -12.42 -0.70
CA SER A 140 20.54 -12.51 -2.08
C SER A 140 21.47 -13.70 -2.33
N GLY A 141 21.66 -14.05 -3.60
CA GLY A 141 22.36 -15.27 -4.04
C GLY A 141 23.65 -15.60 -3.29
N ARG A 142 23.84 -16.89 -2.94
CA ARG A 142 24.95 -17.39 -2.11
C ARG A 142 26.32 -17.00 -2.67
N GLN A 143 27.07 -16.25 -1.87
CA GLN A 143 28.45 -15.86 -2.15
C GLN A 143 29.45 -16.67 -1.31
N THR A 144 30.42 -17.28 -1.97
CA THR A 144 31.51 -18.03 -1.30
C THR A 144 32.84 -17.26 -1.26
N GLY A 145 32.96 -16.17 -2.02
CA GLY A 145 34.23 -15.43 -2.16
C GLY A 145 34.68 -14.76 -0.88
N GLY A 146 35.99 -14.77 -0.62
CA GLY A 146 36.60 -14.04 0.49
C GLY A 146 36.46 -12.53 0.40
N ASP A 147 36.50 -11.97 -0.83
CA ASP A 147 36.30 -10.53 -1.07
C ASP A 147 34.91 -10.05 -0.60
N PHE A 148 33.86 -10.80 -0.94
CA PHE A 148 32.49 -10.48 -0.50
C PHE A 148 32.36 -10.48 1.03
N GLN A 149 32.99 -11.44 1.71
CA GLN A 149 33.02 -11.48 3.18
C GLN A 149 33.82 -10.31 3.76
N GLN A 150 34.97 -9.96 3.18
CA GLN A 150 35.78 -8.80 3.61
C GLN A 150 35.03 -7.48 3.40
N ARG A 151 34.18 -7.39 2.38
CA ARG A 151 33.28 -6.25 2.17
C ARG A 151 32.18 -6.15 3.21
N GLY A 152 31.98 -7.15 4.06
CA GLY A 152 30.97 -7.17 5.13
C GLY A 152 29.87 -8.21 4.91
N GLY A 153 29.88 -8.93 3.78
CA GLY A 153 28.87 -9.93 3.48
C GLY A 153 27.49 -9.32 3.25
N TYR A 154 26.47 -9.99 3.77
CA TYR A 154 25.08 -9.50 3.73
C TYR A 154 24.81 -8.56 4.91
N PRO A 155 24.39 -7.30 4.67
CA PRO A 155 24.07 -6.35 5.73
C PRO A 155 23.17 -6.91 6.84
N GLY A 156 23.61 -6.76 8.08
CA GLY A 156 22.88 -7.26 9.26
C GLY A 156 23.00 -8.76 9.54
N PHE A 157 23.71 -9.56 8.72
CA PHE A 157 23.93 -10.99 8.96
C PHE A 157 25.41 -11.35 9.04
N TRP A 158 25.75 -12.17 10.02
CA TRP A 158 27.11 -12.63 10.22
C TRP A 158 27.39 -13.90 9.43
N MET A 159 28.42 -13.90 8.59
CA MET A 159 28.76 -15.04 7.74
C MET A 159 29.75 -16.02 8.38
N GLY A 160 30.07 -15.95 9.68
CA GLY A 160 31.14 -16.77 10.29
C GLY A 160 32.55 -16.21 10.04
N PRO A 161 33.65 -17.02 10.06
CA PRO A 161 35.02 -16.50 9.97
C PRO A 161 35.29 -15.82 8.62
N ILE A 162 35.78 -14.56 8.68
CA ILE A 162 35.88 -13.61 7.55
C ILE A 162 37.15 -13.81 6.70
N ASN A 163 38.13 -14.61 7.17
CA ASN A 163 39.49 -14.69 6.59
C ASN A 163 39.73 -15.94 5.72
N LEU A 164 38.78 -16.33 4.88
CA LEU A 164 38.94 -17.44 3.95
C LEU A 164 38.92 -16.96 2.49
N PRO A 165 39.78 -17.48 1.59
CA PRO A 165 39.76 -17.10 0.18
C PRO A 165 38.46 -17.53 -0.51
N PHE A 166 37.95 -18.71 -0.16
CA PHE A 166 36.63 -19.22 -0.54
C PHE A 166 36.04 -20.03 0.61
N LYS A 167 34.73 -19.90 0.82
CA LYS A 167 34.01 -20.58 1.90
C LYS A 167 33.45 -21.91 1.43
N LEU A 168 33.92 -23.00 2.03
CA LEU A 168 33.49 -24.36 1.71
C LEU A 168 32.09 -24.65 2.26
N SER A 169 31.41 -25.65 1.68
CA SER A 169 30.04 -26.02 2.08
C SER A 169 29.93 -26.39 3.56
N VAL A 170 30.89 -27.15 4.10
CA VAL A 170 30.93 -27.60 5.51
C VAL A 170 31.50 -26.59 6.49
N ALA A 171 31.85 -25.38 6.04
CA ALA A 171 32.39 -24.35 6.92
C ALA A 171 31.31 -23.82 7.89
N ASN A 172 31.73 -23.06 8.90
CA ASN A 172 30.78 -22.28 9.71
C ASN A 172 30.26 -21.10 8.88
N TRP A 173 28.96 -21.10 8.58
CA TRP A 173 28.27 -20.06 7.80
C TRP A 173 27.62 -18.96 8.64
N GLY A 174 27.79 -18.98 9.96
CA GLY A 174 27.27 -17.95 10.86
C GLY A 174 25.75 -18.04 10.98
N ASP A 175 25.05 -17.04 10.49
CA ASP A 175 23.59 -16.92 10.50
C ASP A 175 22.90 -17.65 9.33
N PHE A 176 23.64 -18.44 8.55
CA PHE A 176 23.12 -19.16 7.39
C PHE A 176 23.37 -20.66 7.50
N HIS A 177 22.49 -21.45 6.89
CA HIS A 177 22.66 -22.90 6.87
C HIS A 177 23.91 -23.32 6.07
N ALA A 178 24.70 -24.20 6.69
CA ALA A 178 25.85 -24.83 6.06
C ALA A 178 25.40 -25.97 5.14
N GLY A 179 26.24 -26.28 4.15
CA GLY A 179 26.08 -27.47 3.33
C GLY A 179 26.67 -28.72 3.99
N VAL A 180 26.77 -29.77 3.18
CA VAL A 180 27.39 -31.04 3.55
C VAL A 180 28.70 -31.24 2.77
N ALA A 181 29.46 -32.30 3.08
CA ALA A 181 30.72 -32.60 2.38
C ALA A 181 30.54 -32.74 0.85
N GLY A 182 29.34 -33.12 0.41
CA GLY A 182 28.97 -33.22 -1.01
C GLY A 182 28.51 -31.93 -1.67
N GLY A 183 28.46 -30.78 -0.96
CA GLY A 183 28.05 -29.47 -1.49
C GLY A 183 26.91 -28.81 -0.69
N PHE A 184 26.37 -27.70 -1.21
CA PHE A 184 25.25 -26.98 -0.59
C PHE A 184 23.94 -27.76 -0.72
N LEU A 185 23.06 -27.59 0.28
CA LEU A 185 21.70 -28.08 0.26
C LEU A 185 20.84 -27.17 -0.63
N GLN A 186 19.75 -27.68 -1.17
CA GLN A 186 18.79 -26.94 -2.01
C GLN A 186 17.36 -27.28 -1.63
N SER A 187 16.42 -26.37 -1.83
CA SER A 187 15.01 -26.57 -1.45
C SER A 187 14.02 -26.49 -2.63
N GLU A 188 14.48 -26.24 -3.85
CA GLU A 188 13.62 -26.12 -5.04
C GLU A 188 13.21 -27.46 -5.67
N ASN A 189 13.98 -28.54 -5.50
CA ASN A 189 13.77 -29.82 -6.16
C ASN A 189 13.68 -30.99 -5.17
N PRO A 190 12.47 -31.38 -4.73
CA PRO A 190 12.23 -32.46 -3.76
C PRO A 190 12.81 -33.85 -4.11
N GLY A 191 13.05 -34.13 -5.40
CA GLY A 191 13.69 -35.37 -5.85
C GLY A 191 15.19 -35.24 -6.16
N GLY A 192 15.74 -34.03 -6.02
CA GLY A 192 17.12 -33.71 -6.38
C GLY A 192 18.13 -34.16 -5.31
N PRO A 193 19.40 -34.32 -5.70
CA PRO A 193 20.45 -34.56 -4.72
C PRO A 193 20.55 -33.37 -3.75
N ARG A 194 20.77 -33.68 -2.46
CA ARG A 194 20.94 -32.68 -1.39
C ARG A 194 19.70 -31.81 -1.15
N TYR A 195 18.51 -32.32 -1.44
CA TYR A 195 17.26 -31.67 -1.09
C TYR A 195 17.09 -31.58 0.44
N ASP A 196 16.76 -30.39 0.91
CA ASP A 196 16.26 -30.15 2.26
C ASP A 196 15.35 -28.92 2.22
N THR A 197 14.09 -29.08 2.62
CA THR A 197 13.09 -28.01 2.53
C THR A 197 13.42 -26.81 3.40
N LEU A 198 14.00 -27.05 4.59
CA LEU A 198 14.17 -26.07 5.67
C LEU A 198 15.61 -25.59 5.85
N ARG A 199 16.58 -26.24 5.19
CA ARG A 199 18.02 -25.90 5.30
C ARG A 199 18.68 -25.68 3.95
N GLY A 200 17.89 -25.73 2.88
CA GLY A 200 18.35 -25.69 1.51
C GLY A 200 18.14 -24.33 0.90
N ASP A 201 19.17 -23.83 0.20
CA ASP A 201 19.05 -22.61 -0.58
C ASP A 201 17.89 -22.73 -1.57
N LEU A 202 17.04 -21.71 -1.62
CA LEU A 202 15.94 -21.64 -2.58
C LEU A 202 16.45 -20.97 -3.86
N VAL A 203 16.64 -21.74 -4.94
CA VAL A 203 17.12 -21.19 -6.23
C VAL A 203 18.45 -20.42 -6.07
N ALA A 204 19.37 -21.00 -5.29
CA ALA A 204 20.67 -20.43 -4.93
C ALA A 204 20.66 -19.13 -4.09
N LEU A 205 19.49 -18.71 -3.57
CA LEU A 205 19.38 -17.68 -2.54
C LEU A 205 19.82 -18.25 -1.20
N ILE A 206 20.67 -17.52 -0.45
CA ILE A 206 21.33 -18.08 0.73
C ILE A 206 20.35 -18.23 1.90
N ASP A 207 20.17 -19.46 2.36
CA ASP A 207 19.18 -19.80 3.39
C ASP A 207 19.61 -19.35 4.79
N ILE A 208 18.78 -18.54 5.45
CA ILE A 208 19.01 -18.05 6.81
C ILE A 208 18.75 -19.19 7.80
N ASP A 209 19.63 -19.37 8.77
CA ASP A 209 19.38 -20.26 9.90
C ASP A 209 18.60 -19.50 10.99
N GLN A 210 17.27 -19.66 11.02
CA GLN A 210 16.42 -18.98 12.01
C GLN A 210 16.70 -19.44 13.44
N ALA A 211 17.40 -20.57 13.63
CA ALA A 211 17.84 -21.04 14.95
C ALA A 211 19.24 -20.52 15.35
N SER A 212 19.91 -19.76 14.48
CA SER A 212 21.21 -19.17 14.78
C SER A 212 21.14 -18.23 15.99
N ASN A 213 22.22 -18.22 16.79
CA ASN A 213 22.24 -17.53 18.08
C ASN A 213 23.50 -16.67 18.26
N ASN A 214 23.86 -15.94 17.20
CA ASN A 214 24.99 -15.01 17.20
C ASN A 214 24.46 -13.59 17.50
N PHE A 215 24.91 -12.97 18.58
CA PHE A 215 24.39 -11.67 19.03
C PHE A 215 25.29 -10.52 18.60
N PHE A 216 24.70 -9.50 17.98
CA PHE A 216 25.40 -8.28 17.57
C PHE A 216 24.43 -7.10 17.57
N VAL A 217 24.98 -5.88 17.66
CA VAL A 217 24.33 -4.68 17.10
C VAL A 217 24.45 -4.77 15.57
N ARG A 218 23.33 -5.09 14.90
CA ARG A 218 23.32 -5.55 13.48
C ARG A 218 23.24 -4.43 12.44
N GLN A 219 22.75 -3.25 12.80
CA GLN A 219 23.01 -1.98 12.10
C GLN A 219 23.96 -1.15 12.96
N PRO A 220 25.28 -1.23 12.74
CA PRO A 220 26.26 -0.52 13.55
C PRO A 220 26.05 0.99 13.55
N VAL A 221 26.09 1.63 14.72
CA VAL A 221 25.91 3.09 14.86
C VAL A 221 27.23 3.82 15.09
N GLN A 222 28.09 3.27 15.96
CA GLN A 222 29.29 3.95 16.45
C GLN A 222 30.54 3.12 16.18
N ALA A 223 31.60 3.77 15.69
CA ALA A 223 32.88 3.12 15.46
C ALA A 223 33.54 2.72 16.78
N GLY A 224 34.10 1.50 16.81
CA GLY A 224 34.83 0.97 17.97
C GLY A 224 33.97 0.31 19.05
N ASP A 225 32.65 0.31 18.90
CA ASP A 225 31.76 -0.48 19.76
C ASP A 225 32.02 -1.99 19.53
N PRO A 226 32.40 -2.75 20.57
CA PRO A 226 32.72 -4.17 20.46
C PRO A 226 31.50 -5.07 20.20
N ASP A 227 30.29 -4.59 20.47
CA ASP A 227 29.05 -5.35 20.26
C ASP A 227 28.53 -5.26 18.82
N ASN A 228 29.09 -4.34 18.01
CA ASN A 228 28.79 -4.26 16.59
C ASN A 228 29.08 -5.58 15.87
N ILE A 229 28.21 -5.90 14.91
CA ILE A 229 28.53 -6.90 13.90
C ILE A 229 29.87 -6.54 13.22
N PRO A 230 30.76 -7.52 12.95
CA PRO A 230 32.06 -7.22 12.37
C PRO A 230 31.96 -6.37 11.10
N SER A 231 32.56 -5.17 11.13
CA SER A 231 32.52 -4.23 10.02
C SER A 231 33.27 -4.77 8.80
N GLY A 232 32.69 -4.59 7.62
CA GLY A 232 33.34 -4.84 6.34
C GLY A 232 34.03 -3.61 5.76
N THR A 233 34.68 -3.80 4.61
CA THR A 233 35.24 -2.70 3.82
C THR A 233 34.18 -1.90 3.08
N ILE A 234 32.92 -2.34 2.99
CA ILE A 234 31.82 -1.60 2.32
C ILE A 234 30.55 -1.63 3.18
N TYR A 235 30.07 -2.81 3.53
CA TYR A 235 28.86 -3.09 4.29
C TYR A 235 29.15 -3.23 5.80
N ASN A 236 28.08 -3.17 6.61
CA ASN A 236 28.16 -3.22 8.09
C ASN A 236 29.09 -2.17 8.70
N ARG A 237 29.29 -1.04 8.00
CA ARG A 237 30.05 0.09 8.55
C ARG A 237 29.21 0.85 9.57
N PRO A 238 29.79 1.30 10.69
CA PRO A 238 29.12 2.20 11.62
C PRO A 238 28.61 3.46 10.94
N ASN A 239 27.32 3.74 11.12
CA ASN A 239 26.68 4.94 10.64
C ASN A 239 25.72 5.48 11.73
N PRO A 240 25.95 6.68 12.28
CA PRO A 240 25.06 7.27 13.27
C PRO A 240 23.60 7.36 12.81
N ALA A 241 23.34 7.52 11.50
CA ALA A 241 21.98 7.52 10.96
C ALA A 241 21.19 6.24 11.26
N ASN A 242 21.87 5.14 11.60
CA ASN A 242 21.24 3.86 11.92
C ASN A 242 20.49 3.86 13.26
N PHE A 243 20.64 4.88 14.13
CA PHE A 243 19.83 4.98 15.36
C PHE A 243 18.33 4.89 15.06
N ARG A 244 17.88 5.44 13.92
CA ARG A 244 16.47 5.36 13.46
C ARG A 244 15.92 3.96 13.20
N PHE A 245 16.78 2.95 13.14
CA PHE A 245 16.40 1.57 12.91
C PHE A 245 16.23 0.77 14.20
N TYR A 246 16.40 1.40 15.36
CA TYR A 246 16.22 0.75 16.66
C TYR A 246 15.02 1.32 17.43
N PRO A 247 14.32 0.48 18.22
CA PRO A 247 13.37 0.95 19.22
C PRO A 247 14.02 1.86 20.25
N ASP A 248 13.22 2.70 20.88
CA ASP A 248 13.63 3.57 21.98
C ASP A 248 13.29 2.88 23.32
N LEU A 249 14.31 2.58 24.12
CA LEU A 249 14.17 1.84 25.39
C LEU A 249 13.66 2.71 26.53
N ASP A 250 13.69 4.04 26.39
CA ASP A 250 13.08 4.97 27.34
C ASP A 250 11.54 4.99 27.21
N LEU A 251 11.00 4.55 26.07
CA LEU A 251 9.57 4.32 25.88
C LEU A 251 9.12 3.01 26.54
N ALA A 252 7.87 3.00 27.00
CA ALA A 252 7.31 1.85 27.72
C ALA A 252 7.21 0.61 26.81
N ALA A 253 7.80 -0.51 27.27
CA ALA A 253 7.68 -1.79 26.59
C ALA A 253 6.25 -2.34 26.65
N GLN A 254 5.86 -3.02 25.58
CA GLN A 254 4.66 -3.83 25.51
C GLN A 254 5.02 -5.30 25.77
N GLU A 255 4.40 -5.90 26.80
CA GLU A 255 4.48 -7.34 27.05
C GLU A 255 3.46 -8.08 26.18
N ILE A 256 3.94 -9.06 25.42
CA ILE A 256 3.14 -9.92 24.54
C ILE A 256 3.13 -11.33 25.13
N VAL A 257 1.93 -11.85 25.42
CA VAL A 257 1.74 -13.22 25.91
C VAL A 257 1.12 -14.07 24.82
N ASN A 258 1.96 -14.75 24.05
CA ASN A 258 1.55 -15.64 22.99
C ASN A 258 1.17 -17.02 23.58
N PRO A 259 -0.06 -17.52 23.37
CA PRO A 259 -0.54 -18.76 23.96
C PRO A 259 0.01 -20.04 23.27
N GLY A 260 0.82 -19.88 22.23
CA GLY A 260 1.25 -20.97 21.35
C GLY A 260 0.14 -21.49 20.46
N THR A 261 0.41 -22.60 19.77
CA THR A 261 -0.53 -23.30 18.89
C THR A 261 -0.56 -24.80 19.23
N PHE A 262 -1.47 -25.57 18.62
CA PHE A 262 -1.51 -27.02 18.81
C PHE A 262 -0.23 -27.74 18.31
N ARG A 263 0.44 -27.17 17.29
CA ARG A 263 1.68 -27.69 16.69
C ARG A 263 2.94 -27.18 17.40
N ASN A 264 2.88 -25.98 17.98
CA ASN A 264 3.95 -25.37 18.76
C ASN A 264 3.40 -24.97 20.15
N PRO A 265 3.17 -25.95 21.04
CA PRO A 265 2.52 -25.70 22.32
C PRO A 265 3.45 -25.00 23.32
N GLY A 266 2.88 -24.14 24.16
CA GLY A 266 3.59 -23.42 25.21
C GLY A 266 3.19 -21.95 25.23
N THR A 267 3.44 -21.28 26.36
CA THR A 267 3.27 -19.83 26.45
C THR A 267 4.61 -19.16 26.19
N PHE A 268 4.66 -18.24 25.23
CA PHE A 268 5.83 -17.47 24.86
C PHE A 268 5.61 -16.01 25.26
N VAL A 269 6.56 -15.42 25.97
CA VAL A 269 6.47 -14.03 26.44
C VAL A 269 7.57 -13.22 25.76
N SER A 270 7.17 -12.15 25.08
CA SER A 270 8.08 -11.20 24.43
C SER A 270 7.85 -9.81 24.98
N ASN A 271 8.93 -9.02 25.11
CA ASN A 271 8.85 -7.61 25.50
C ASN A 271 9.40 -6.76 24.36
N PHE A 272 8.58 -5.86 23.85
CA PHE A 272 8.94 -5.02 22.71
C PHE A 272 8.76 -3.56 23.05
N HIS A 273 9.85 -2.80 22.96
CA HIS A 273 9.79 -1.35 22.95
C HIS A 273 9.36 -0.84 21.56
N PRO A 274 8.61 0.27 21.49
CA PRO A 274 8.21 0.90 20.24
C PRO A 274 9.36 1.72 19.62
N PHE A 275 9.24 2.01 18.32
CA PHE A 275 10.07 3.04 17.68
C PHE A 275 9.62 4.45 18.08
N ASN A 276 10.56 5.37 18.25
CA ASN A 276 10.25 6.77 18.50
C ASN A 276 9.96 7.50 17.17
N LEU A 277 8.68 7.68 16.84
CA LEU A 277 8.28 8.29 15.57
C LEU A 277 8.49 9.82 15.53
N GLY A 278 8.49 10.48 16.69
CA GLY A 278 8.72 11.92 16.80
C GLY A 278 10.19 12.30 16.79
N GLU A 279 11.03 11.45 17.40
CA GLU A 279 12.48 11.63 17.47
C GLU A 279 13.20 10.33 17.05
N PRO A 280 13.18 9.96 15.76
CA PRO A 280 13.71 8.66 15.30
C PRO A 280 15.16 8.40 15.69
N MET A 281 15.97 9.45 15.86
CA MET A 281 17.38 9.34 16.22
C MET A 281 17.63 8.95 17.69
N GLN A 282 16.58 8.83 18.52
CA GLN A 282 16.66 8.38 19.92
C GLN A 282 16.60 6.84 20.07
N GLY A 283 16.55 6.08 18.98
CA GLY A 283 16.58 4.61 19.07
C GLY A 283 17.85 4.08 19.73
N ASP A 284 17.74 3.02 20.51
CA ASP A 284 18.84 2.42 21.27
C ASP A 284 19.36 1.15 20.57
N PRO A 285 20.64 1.11 20.16
CA PRO A 285 21.25 -0.08 19.60
C PRO A 285 21.24 -1.22 20.62
N ILE A 286 20.67 -2.36 20.23
CA ILE A 286 20.61 -3.58 21.05
C ILE A 286 21.32 -4.73 20.35
N THR A 287 21.94 -5.61 21.15
CA THR A 287 22.46 -6.87 20.65
C THR A 287 21.33 -7.86 20.42
N GLU A 288 21.24 -8.43 19.23
CA GLU A 288 20.20 -9.38 18.86
C GLU A 288 20.75 -10.48 17.93
N ASN A 289 20.05 -11.61 17.85
CA ASN A 289 20.34 -12.67 16.89
C ASN A 289 19.66 -12.39 15.52
N ALA A 290 19.88 -13.27 14.54
CA ALA A 290 19.32 -13.09 13.19
C ALA A 290 17.79 -13.03 13.21
N THR A 291 17.16 -13.80 14.08
CA THR A 291 15.71 -13.80 14.28
C THR A 291 15.21 -12.48 14.88
N GLY A 292 15.88 -11.94 15.91
CA GLY A 292 15.56 -10.63 16.47
C GLY A 292 15.70 -9.50 15.45
N TYR A 293 16.68 -9.59 14.55
CA TYR A 293 16.81 -8.67 13.42
C TYR A 293 15.62 -8.71 12.46
N LEU A 294 15.16 -9.92 12.10
CA LEU A 294 13.97 -10.11 11.27
C LEU A 294 12.70 -9.58 11.97
N GLU A 295 12.55 -9.82 13.28
CA GLU A 295 11.44 -9.27 14.09
C GLU A 295 11.48 -7.74 14.13
N ARG A 296 12.66 -7.15 14.36
CA ARG A 296 12.82 -5.69 14.41
C ARG A 296 12.50 -5.06 13.07
N TRP A 297 12.93 -5.65 11.97
CA TRP A 297 12.56 -5.19 10.64
C TRP A 297 11.05 -5.30 10.38
N THR A 298 10.42 -6.43 10.77
CA THR A 298 8.96 -6.61 10.66
C THR A 298 8.21 -5.52 11.43
N ARG A 299 8.63 -5.22 12.66
CA ARG A 299 8.04 -4.15 13.48
C ARG A 299 8.29 -2.78 12.87
N TRP A 300 9.48 -2.52 12.34
CA TRP A 300 9.80 -1.26 11.67
C TRP A 300 8.90 -1.02 10.45
N MET A 301 8.58 -2.08 9.70
CA MET A 301 7.64 -1.99 8.58
C MET A 301 6.23 -1.55 9.01
N LEU A 302 5.72 -2.04 10.13
CA LEU A 302 4.41 -1.65 10.66
C LEU A 302 4.44 -0.28 11.34
N GLU A 303 5.40 -0.05 12.24
CA GLU A 303 5.41 1.12 13.12
C GLU A 303 5.94 2.38 12.41
N VAL A 304 7.01 2.23 11.62
CA VAL A 304 7.69 3.35 10.94
C VAL A 304 7.24 3.48 9.49
N GLN A 305 7.21 2.38 8.74
CA GLN A 305 6.78 2.39 7.34
C GLN A 305 5.28 2.25 7.16
N LYS A 306 4.50 2.11 8.23
CA LYS A 306 3.04 2.19 8.25
C LYS A 306 2.34 1.27 7.24
N VAL A 307 2.89 0.08 6.95
CA VAL A 307 2.18 -0.90 6.13
C VAL A 307 1.02 -1.52 6.91
N ASP A 308 -0.02 -1.97 6.22
CA ASP A 308 -1.25 -2.50 6.84
C ASP A 308 -1.19 -4.02 7.06
N GLY A 309 -0.17 -4.67 6.50
CA GLY A 309 0.04 -6.10 6.62
C GLY A 309 1.00 -6.65 5.57
N PHE A 310 1.00 -7.97 5.38
CA PHE A 310 2.07 -8.64 4.67
C PHE A 310 1.61 -9.81 3.79
N ARG A 311 2.28 -9.96 2.64
CA ARG A 311 2.36 -11.25 1.93
C ARG A 311 3.68 -11.91 2.32
N LEU A 312 3.63 -13.15 2.81
CA LEU A 312 4.81 -13.87 3.31
C LEU A 312 5.36 -14.78 2.21
N ASP A 313 6.52 -14.42 1.66
CA ASP A 313 7.21 -15.17 0.62
C ASP A 313 7.71 -16.54 1.12
N ALA A 314 7.64 -17.55 0.26
CA ALA A 314 8.30 -18.83 0.46
C ALA A 314 8.06 -19.47 1.84
N ALA A 315 6.86 -19.30 2.42
CA ALA A 315 6.58 -19.58 3.83
C ALA A 315 6.88 -21.03 4.24
N LYS A 316 6.76 -21.98 3.30
CA LYS A 316 7.04 -23.41 3.51
C LYS A 316 8.51 -23.75 3.78
N HIS A 317 9.41 -22.84 3.44
CA HIS A 317 10.85 -23.03 3.58
C HIS A 317 11.35 -22.60 4.97
N ILE A 318 10.45 -22.01 5.78
CA ILE A 318 10.74 -21.58 7.14
C ILE A 318 10.02 -22.51 8.13
N PRO A 319 10.67 -22.95 9.22
CA PRO A 319 10.02 -23.76 10.24
C PRO A 319 8.77 -23.09 10.83
N SER A 320 7.69 -23.86 11.03
CA SER A 320 6.42 -23.33 11.56
C SER A 320 6.53 -22.65 12.93
N TRP A 321 7.49 -23.05 13.77
CA TRP A 321 7.72 -22.42 15.07
C TRP A 321 8.20 -20.96 14.94
N PHE A 322 8.89 -20.59 13.87
CA PHE A 322 9.29 -19.21 13.63
C PHE A 322 8.03 -18.36 13.42
N TRP A 323 7.13 -18.81 12.55
CA TRP A 323 5.89 -18.10 12.29
C TRP A 323 5.03 -17.99 13.55
N ASP A 324 4.82 -19.10 14.26
CA ASP A 324 3.90 -19.15 15.40
C ASP A 324 4.41 -18.43 16.66
N ASN A 325 5.70 -18.55 16.97
CA ASN A 325 6.22 -18.11 18.26
C ASN A 325 6.89 -16.74 18.16
N ILE A 326 7.55 -16.47 17.04
CA ILE A 326 8.38 -15.28 16.82
C ILE A 326 7.59 -14.26 16.00
N TRP A 327 7.30 -14.58 14.75
CA TRP A 327 6.72 -13.62 13.80
C TRP A 327 5.33 -13.14 14.25
N ASP A 328 4.42 -14.06 14.62
CA ASP A 328 3.08 -13.69 15.10
C ASP A 328 3.14 -12.80 16.37
N SER A 329 4.11 -13.04 17.25
CA SER A 329 4.34 -12.18 18.43
C SER A 329 4.81 -10.78 18.03
N SER A 330 5.65 -10.70 17.00
CA SER A 330 6.19 -9.43 16.49
C SER A 330 5.12 -8.53 15.87
N VAL A 331 4.04 -9.08 15.30
CA VAL A 331 2.97 -8.30 14.65
C VAL A 331 1.70 -8.14 15.52
N TYR A 332 1.60 -8.86 16.64
CA TYR A 332 0.41 -8.85 17.49
C TYR A 332 0.08 -7.44 18.00
N MET A 333 -1.13 -6.95 17.69
CA MET A 333 -1.61 -5.61 18.10
C MET A 333 -0.65 -4.46 17.71
N ARG A 334 -0.07 -4.52 16.50
CA ARG A 334 0.89 -3.53 15.98
C ARG A 334 0.45 -2.77 14.74
N TRP A 335 -0.74 -3.03 14.24
CA TRP A 335 -1.32 -2.27 13.15
C TRP A 335 -2.32 -1.26 13.70
N GLU A 336 -2.08 0.02 13.43
CA GLU A 336 -3.06 1.07 13.68
C GLU A 336 -4.06 1.06 12.52
N ARG A 337 -5.27 0.63 12.79
CA ARG A 337 -6.35 0.59 11.81
C ARG A 337 -6.75 2.02 11.39
N PRO A 338 -7.46 2.17 10.25
CA PRO A 338 -8.04 3.44 9.85
C PRO A 338 -8.94 4.12 10.89
N ASP A 339 -9.55 3.37 11.82
CA ASP A 339 -10.35 3.90 12.93
C ASP A 339 -9.52 4.32 14.16
N GLY A 340 -8.19 4.31 14.05
CA GLY A 340 -7.24 4.65 15.11
C GLY A 340 -7.05 3.58 16.19
N GLN A 341 -7.71 2.41 16.07
CA GLN A 341 -7.54 1.32 17.02
C GLN A 341 -6.39 0.40 16.62
N MET A 342 -5.67 -0.15 17.61
CA MET A 342 -4.65 -1.16 17.38
C MET A 342 -5.27 -2.53 17.10
N ALA A 343 -4.74 -3.25 16.12
CA ALA A 343 -5.12 -4.61 15.76
C ALA A 343 -3.90 -5.43 15.30
N THR A 344 -4.08 -6.74 15.15
CA THR A 344 -3.09 -7.60 14.47
C THR A 344 -3.33 -7.50 12.96
N PRO A 345 -2.34 -7.10 12.16
CA PRO A 345 -2.50 -6.91 10.72
C PRO A 345 -2.90 -8.22 10.04
N PHE A 346 -3.71 -8.12 8.98
CA PHE A 346 -3.96 -9.25 8.11
C PHE A 346 -2.68 -9.60 7.36
N SER A 347 -2.36 -10.88 7.24
CA SER A 347 -1.22 -11.35 6.45
C SER A 347 -1.51 -12.69 5.82
N PHE A 348 -0.85 -13.01 4.71
CA PHE A 348 -1.09 -14.28 4.02
C PHE A 348 0.19 -14.84 3.42
N GLY A 349 0.44 -16.13 3.66
CA GLY A 349 1.66 -16.80 3.21
C GLY A 349 1.56 -17.49 1.85
N GLU A 350 2.70 -17.64 1.19
CA GLU A 350 2.86 -18.45 0.00
C GLU A 350 3.45 -19.82 0.37
N SER A 351 2.68 -20.88 0.14
CA SER A 351 3.15 -22.25 0.38
C SER A 351 2.70 -23.19 -0.72
N THR A 352 3.65 -23.68 -1.51
CA THR A 352 3.42 -24.65 -2.58
C THR A 352 3.28 -26.10 -2.08
N ALA A 353 2.96 -26.29 -0.80
CA ALA A 353 2.62 -27.59 -0.20
C ALA A 353 1.16 -27.97 -0.50
N GLY A 354 0.76 -29.19 -0.13
CA GLY A 354 -0.65 -29.61 -0.26
C GLY A 354 -1.55 -28.88 0.73
N ASN A 355 -2.82 -28.61 0.35
CA ASN A 355 -3.78 -27.83 1.14
C ASN A 355 -3.83 -28.19 2.64
N GLN A 356 -3.88 -29.49 2.98
CA GLN A 356 -3.86 -29.94 4.38
C GLN A 356 -2.57 -29.55 5.12
N GLU A 357 -1.41 -29.74 4.48
CA GLU A 357 -0.12 -29.38 5.06
C GLU A 357 -0.01 -27.86 5.27
N VAL A 358 -0.55 -27.08 4.34
CA VAL A 358 -0.62 -25.62 4.45
C VAL A 358 -1.45 -25.19 5.64
N PHE A 359 -2.69 -25.67 5.72
CA PHE A 359 -3.60 -25.34 6.81
C PHE A 359 -3.05 -25.75 8.17
N ASP A 360 -2.42 -26.92 8.26
CA ASP A 360 -1.88 -27.43 9.52
C ASP A 360 -0.66 -26.64 10.00
N ASN A 361 0.20 -26.15 9.11
CA ASN A 361 1.52 -25.61 9.49
C ASN A 361 1.70 -24.09 9.32
N TYR A 362 0.98 -23.46 8.39
CA TYR A 362 1.27 -22.08 7.97
C TYR A 362 0.09 -21.12 8.11
N VAL A 363 -1.06 -21.60 8.59
CA VAL A 363 -2.23 -20.76 8.90
C VAL A 363 -2.37 -20.59 10.42
N ARG A 364 -2.68 -19.37 10.84
CA ARG A 364 -3.07 -19.03 12.22
C ARG A 364 -4.00 -17.81 12.22
N ARG A 365 -5.29 -18.09 12.13
CA ARG A 365 -6.39 -17.13 12.27
C ARG A 365 -7.65 -17.89 12.63
N VAL A 366 -8.70 -17.19 13.07
CA VAL A 366 -10.01 -17.81 13.30
C VAL A 366 -10.58 -18.29 11.97
N THR A 367 -10.83 -19.60 11.85
CA THR A 367 -11.51 -20.25 10.71
C THR A 367 -12.70 -21.10 11.20
N GLY A 368 -13.36 -21.86 10.32
CA GLY A 368 -14.47 -22.75 10.68
C GLY A 368 -14.12 -23.81 11.76
N GLN A 369 -12.85 -24.23 11.86
CA GLN A 369 -12.41 -25.15 12.93
C GLN A 369 -12.08 -24.46 14.25
N ASN A 370 -11.69 -23.17 14.20
CA ASN A 370 -11.29 -22.34 15.35
C ASN A 370 -10.36 -23.08 16.35
N ARG A 371 -9.12 -23.39 15.94
CA ARG A 371 -8.22 -24.24 16.73
C ARG A 371 -7.62 -23.46 17.92
N PRO A 372 -7.16 -24.15 18.98
CA PRO A 372 -6.54 -23.48 20.12
C PRO A 372 -5.34 -22.60 19.71
N GLY A 373 -5.38 -21.32 20.10
CA GLY A 373 -4.34 -20.34 19.80
C GLY A 373 -4.50 -19.59 18.48
N ASP A 374 -5.48 -19.95 17.65
CA ASP A 374 -5.70 -19.31 16.34
C ASP A 374 -6.15 -17.84 16.47
N SER A 375 -6.93 -17.50 17.49
CA SER A 375 -7.41 -16.13 17.73
C SER A 375 -6.33 -15.12 18.11
N PHE A 376 -5.11 -15.58 18.37
CA PHE A 376 -3.95 -14.71 18.60
C PHE A 376 -3.42 -14.14 17.27
N GLY A 377 -3.47 -14.92 16.19
CA GLY A 377 -2.95 -14.52 14.88
C GLY A 377 -4.03 -13.98 13.94
N ASN A 378 -3.59 -13.40 12.84
CA ASN A 378 -4.43 -13.03 11.70
C ASN A 378 -3.71 -13.36 10.37
N ARG A 379 -3.15 -14.57 10.31
CA ARG A 379 -2.32 -15.07 9.21
C ARG A 379 -3.02 -16.18 8.43
N ASP A 380 -3.30 -15.91 7.16
CA ASP A 380 -3.89 -16.81 6.17
C ASP A 380 -2.84 -17.29 5.15
N THR A 381 -3.29 -17.79 4.00
CA THR A 381 -2.47 -18.35 2.93
C THR A 381 -3.06 -18.08 1.55
N LEU A 382 -2.20 -17.99 0.55
CA LEU A 382 -2.61 -18.06 -0.86
C LEU A 382 -3.25 -19.43 -1.16
N ASP A 383 -4.37 -19.41 -1.89
CA ASP A 383 -5.04 -20.62 -2.39
C ASP A 383 -4.41 -21.10 -3.71
N LEU A 384 -3.19 -21.63 -3.63
CA LEU A 384 -2.41 -22.00 -4.82
C LEU A 384 -3.00 -23.20 -5.59
N ALA A 385 -3.58 -24.18 -4.88
CA ALA A 385 -4.21 -25.33 -5.51
C ALA A 385 -5.47 -24.91 -6.28
N GLY A 386 -6.35 -24.12 -5.65
CA GLY A 386 -7.51 -23.55 -6.32
C GLY A 386 -7.14 -22.67 -7.51
N ALA A 387 -6.13 -21.81 -7.37
CA ALA A 387 -5.61 -21.01 -8.49
C ALA A 387 -5.12 -21.88 -9.67
N GLY A 388 -4.47 -23.01 -9.37
CA GLY A 388 -4.09 -24.02 -10.36
C GLY A 388 -5.29 -24.64 -11.09
N ALA A 389 -6.31 -25.06 -10.34
CA ALA A 389 -7.53 -25.63 -10.91
C ALA A 389 -8.26 -24.62 -11.83
N LEU A 390 -8.33 -23.36 -11.42
CA LEU A 390 -8.93 -22.30 -12.23
C LEU A 390 -8.15 -22.02 -13.53
N ARG A 391 -6.81 -22.00 -13.49
CA ARG A 391 -5.99 -21.88 -14.70
C ARG A 391 -6.14 -23.10 -15.61
N ASN A 392 -6.32 -24.31 -15.05
CA ASN A 392 -6.60 -25.49 -15.86
C ASN A 392 -7.93 -25.36 -16.62
N LEU A 393 -8.98 -24.78 -16.03
CA LEU A 393 -10.23 -24.49 -16.72
C LEU A 393 -10.02 -23.56 -17.93
N ILE A 394 -9.29 -22.46 -17.73
CA ILE A 394 -8.98 -21.50 -18.80
C ILE A 394 -8.25 -22.20 -19.96
N ASN A 395 -7.25 -23.03 -19.64
CA ASN A 395 -6.43 -23.72 -20.64
C ASN A 395 -7.14 -24.91 -21.30
N ALA A 396 -8.16 -25.49 -20.65
CA ALA A 396 -8.88 -26.65 -21.15
C ALA A 396 -9.89 -26.31 -22.26
N ASN A 397 -10.23 -25.04 -22.49
CA ASN A 397 -11.10 -24.60 -23.59
C ASN A 397 -12.46 -25.32 -23.64
N GLY A 398 -13.10 -25.56 -22.50
CA GLY A 398 -14.39 -26.27 -22.42
C GLY A 398 -14.29 -27.78 -22.27
N PHE A 399 -13.09 -28.32 -22.04
CA PHE A 399 -12.88 -29.74 -21.70
C PHE A 399 -12.56 -29.94 -20.21
N GLY A 400 -12.68 -28.88 -19.39
CA GLY A 400 -12.39 -28.91 -17.96
C GLY A 400 -13.61 -29.29 -17.12
N THR A 401 -13.49 -29.16 -15.79
CA THR A 401 -14.64 -29.24 -14.90
C THR A 401 -14.46 -28.37 -13.66
N TRP A 402 -15.51 -27.64 -13.27
CA TRP A 402 -15.51 -26.86 -12.02
C TRP A 402 -15.43 -27.74 -10.78
N ALA A 403 -15.74 -29.04 -10.89
CA ALA A 403 -15.62 -29.98 -9.78
C ALA A 403 -14.18 -30.04 -9.22
N ASP A 404 -13.17 -29.83 -10.06
CA ASP A 404 -11.77 -29.82 -9.63
C ASP A 404 -11.46 -28.63 -8.72
N ALA A 405 -12.07 -27.47 -8.96
CA ALA A 405 -11.92 -26.31 -8.09
C ALA A 405 -12.80 -26.43 -6.82
N LEU A 406 -14.03 -26.93 -6.96
CA LEU A 406 -15.05 -26.87 -5.92
C LEU A 406 -15.05 -28.02 -4.92
N TYR A 407 -14.66 -29.22 -5.34
CA TYR A 407 -14.90 -30.45 -4.56
C TYR A 407 -13.64 -31.28 -4.30
N ASN A 408 -12.51 -30.90 -4.89
CA ASN A 408 -11.24 -31.59 -4.68
C ASN A 408 -10.46 -30.95 -3.52
N ALA A 409 -10.60 -31.49 -2.31
CA ALA A 409 -9.93 -30.96 -1.12
C ALA A 409 -8.40 -30.85 -1.25
N GLY A 410 -7.75 -31.72 -2.04
CA GLY A 410 -6.29 -31.72 -2.21
C GLY A 410 -5.76 -30.93 -3.41
N GLY A 411 -6.63 -30.55 -4.36
CA GLY A 411 -6.23 -29.91 -5.63
C GLY A 411 -7.11 -28.75 -6.08
N GLY A 412 -8.18 -28.45 -5.34
CA GLY A 412 -9.07 -27.30 -5.51
C GLY A 412 -8.87 -26.30 -4.38
N HIS A 413 -9.92 -25.54 -4.08
CA HIS A 413 -9.87 -24.48 -3.07
C HIS A 413 -9.52 -25.01 -1.68
N ILE A 414 -8.54 -24.37 -1.03
CA ILE A 414 -8.09 -24.72 0.33
C ILE A 414 -9.19 -24.56 1.39
N ASP A 415 -10.15 -23.67 1.16
CA ASP A 415 -11.32 -23.39 2.02
C ASP A 415 -12.05 -24.67 2.45
N LEU A 416 -12.12 -25.69 1.59
CA LEU A 416 -12.72 -26.99 1.90
C LEU A 416 -12.06 -27.74 3.08
N ILE A 417 -10.81 -27.43 3.41
CA ILE A 417 -10.02 -28.22 4.37
C ILE A 417 -10.46 -28.01 5.81
N ASP A 418 -10.95 -26.83 6.16
CA ASP A 418 -11.23 -26.55 7.56
C ASP A 418 -12.59 -27.12 7.98
N ASP A 419 -13.69 -26.76 7.34
CA ASP A 419 -15.04 -27.17 7.73
C ASP A 419 -15.82 -27.93 6.64
N GLY A 420 -15.21 -28.13 5.48
CA GLY A 420 -15.81 -28.83 4.34
C GLY A 420 -16.72 -27.95 3.48
N PHE A 421 -16.81 -26.65 3.77
CA PHE A 421 -17.57 -25.69 2.99
C PHE A 421 -16.64 -24.77 2.18
N ASN A 422 -17.13 -24.27 1.06
CA ASN A 422 -16.49 -23.14 0.37
C ASN A 422 -17.17 -21.85 0.84
N ASN A 423 -16.96 -21.44 2.10
CA ASN A 423 -17.62 -20.28 2.70
C ASN A 423 -16.71 -19.06 2.84
N GLY A 424 -15.46 -19.11 2.35
CA GLY A 424 -14.48 -18.03 2.39
C GLY A 424 -13.86 -17.83 3.76
N SER A 425 -13.89 -18.85 4.63
CA SER A 425 -13.28 -18.78 5.96
C SER A 425 -11.78 -19.04 5.96
N LEU A 426 -11.26 -19.60 4.86
CA LEU A 426 -9.85 -19.92 4.70
C LEU A 426 -9.38 -19.69 3.25
N GLY A 427 -8.28 -18.96 3.11
CA GLY A 427 -7.54 -18.80 1.86
C GLY A 427 -7.77 -17.45 1.16
N VAL A 428 -6.74 -17.02 0.44
CA VAL A 428 -6.75 -15.83 -0.42
C VAL A 428 -6.82 -16.27 -1.88
N PHE A 429 -7.99 -16.10 -2.48
CA PHE A 429 -8.37 -16.65 -3.78
C PHE A 429 -7.85 -15.82 -4.95
N HIS A 430 -7.30 -16.49 -5.95
CA HIS A 430 -6.79 -15.85 -7.15
C HIS A 430 -6.74 -16.84 -8.31
N ALA A 431 -6.58 -16.35 -9.54
CA ALA A 431 -6.27 -17.19 -10.69
C ALA A 431 -4.78 -17.07 -11.08
N PHE A 432 -4.23 -15.86 -10.96
CA PHE A 432 -2.91 -15.50 -11.45
C PHE A 432 -2.11 -14.77 -10.37
N SER A 433 -0.79 -14.83 -10.48
CA SER A 433 0.18 -14.09 -9.69
C SER A 433 1.44 -13.83 -10.53
N HIS A 434 2.42 -13.10 -9.99
CA HIS A 434 3.71 -12.91 -10.65
C HIS A 434 4.44 -14.23 -10.99
N ASP A 435 4.28 -15.28 -10.18
CA ASP A 435 4.89 -16.59 -10.41
C ASP A 435 4.07 -17.51 -11.30
N ASN A 436 2.77 -17.28 -11.41
CA ASN A 436 1.83 -18.18 -12.07
C ASN A 436 0.83 -17.41 -12.96
N GLY A 437 1.35 -16.38 -13.64
CA GLY A 437 0.61 -15.45 -14.48
C GLY A 437 -0.01 -16.05 -15.75
N THR A 438 -0.66 -15.18 -16.52
CA THR A 438 -1.33 -15.51 -17.79
C THR A 438 -0.34 -15.96 -18.86
N VAL A 439 0.81 -15.27 -18.97
CA VAL A 439 1.89 -15.58 -19.90
C VAL A 439 3.25 -15.16 -19.34
N GLY A 440 4.33 -15.72 -19.91
CA GLY A 440 5.71 -15.45 -19.50
C GLY A 440 6.36 -16.64 -18.81
N ASP A 441 7.68 -16.69 -18.89
CA ASP A 441 8.51 -17.77 -18.32
C ASP A 441 9.43 -17.29 -17.19
N GLY A 442 9.50 -15.98 -16.96
CA GLY A 442 10.39 -15.36 -15.99
C GLY A 442 11.72 -14.87 -16.55
N ASN A 443 12.07 -15.23 -17.80
CA ASN A 443 13.40 -14.96 -18.38
C ASN A 443 13.44 -13.70 -19.25
N SER A 444 12.28 -13.19 -19.64
CA SER A 444 12.14 -12.01 -20.51
C SER A 444 10.83 -11.28 -20.22
N MET A 445 10.74 -10.03 -20.66
CA MET A 445 9.52 -9.26 -20.60
C MET A 445 8.37 -10.03 -21.25
N PRO A 446 7.33 -10.42 -20.49
CA PRO A 446 6.24 -11.22 -21.03
C PRO A 446 5.46 -10.47 -22.14
N PRO A 447 4.96 -11.20 -23.17
CA PRO A 447 4.04 -10.62 -24.15
C PRO A 447 2.72 -10.26 -23.49
N LEU A 448 1.96 -9.31 -24.02
CA LEU A 448 0.61 -9.03 -23.49
C LEU A 448 -0.31 -10.25 -23.65
N PRO A 449 -1.15 -10.57 -22.65
CA PRO A 449 -2.07 -11.69 -22.74
C PRO A 449 -3.27 -11.33 -23.64
N THR A 450 -3.81 -12.36 -24.29
CA THR A 450 -5.13 -12.28 -24.95
C THR A 450 -6.26 -12.30 -23.91
N GLU A 451 -7.45 -11.82 -24.27
CA GLU A 451 -8.64 -11.87 -23.40
C GLU A 451 -8.99 -13.30 -22.97
N LYS A 452 -8.80 -14.27 -23.86
CA LYS A 452 -8.91 -15.69 -23.57
C LYS A 452 -7.99 -16.11 -22.41
N GLN A 453 -6.73 -15.71 -22.45
CA GLN A 453 -5.74 -16.05 -21.43
C GLN A 453 -6.03 -15.35 -20.09
N MET A 454 -6.67 -14.16 -20.12
CA MET A 454 -7.13 -13.48 -18.90
C MET A 454 -8.32 -14.18 -18.24
N GLY A 455 -9.10 -14.99 -18.97
CA GLY A 455 -10.11 -15.88 -18.39
C GLY A 455 -11.23 -15.16 -17.62
N TYR A 456 -11.91 -14.20 -18.25
CA TYR A 456 -12.93 -13.36 -17.59
C TYR A 456 -14.04 -14.14 -16.85
N PHE A 457 -14.46 -15.30 -17.34
CA PHE A 457 -15.45 -16.14 -16.67
C PHE A 457 -14.94 -16.70 -15.32
N VAL A 458 -13.64 -16.97 -15.18
CA VAL A 458 -13.02 -17.35 -13.90
C VAL A 458 -12.99 -16.17 -12.94
N HIS A 459 -12.72 -14.96 -13.44
CA HIS A 459 -12.77 -13.75 -12.61
C HIS A 459 -14.20 -13.43 -12.16
N ALA A 460 -15.22 -13.65 -12.99
CA ALA A 460 -16.62 -13.53 -12.58
C ALA A 460 -16.97 -14.50 -11.43
N TYR A 461 -16.45 -15.73 -11.46
CA TYR A 461 -16.55 -16.67 -10.34
C TYR A 461 -15.80 -16.18 -9.10
N LEU A 462 -14.51 -15.82 -9.23
CA LEU A 462 -13.64 -15.41 -8.13
C LEU A 462 -14.11 -14.14 -7.41
N LEU A 463 -14.62 -13.16 -8.17
CA LEU A 463 -15.09 -11.90 -7.60
C LEU A 463 -16.48 -12.04 -6.99
N MET A 464 -17.30 -13.00 -7.41
CA MET A 464 -18.62 -13.20 -6.82
C MET A 464 -18.66 -14.24 -5.71
N ARG A 465 -17.63 -15.08 -5.51
CA ARG A 465 -17.57 -16.01 -4.36
C ARG A 465 -17.22 -15.27 -3.05
N THR A 466 -17.42 -15.95 -1.92
CA THR A 466 -17.09 -15.46 -0.58
C THR A 466 -15.58 -15.49 -0.32
N GLY A 467 -15.08 -14.53 0.47
CA GLY A 467 -13.70 -14.47 0.99
C GLY A 467 -12.79 -13.44 0.30
N GLU A 468 -11.50 -13.52 0.67
CA GLU A 468 -10.42 -12.66 0.18
C GLU A 468 -10.08 -13.01 -1.27
N THR A 469 -10.07 -12.02 -2.18
CA THR A 469 -9.81 -12.24 -3.60
C THR A 469 -8.76 -11.29 -4.13
N ILE A 470 -7.80 -11.80 -4.91
CA ILE A 470 -6.79 -11.03 -5.63
C ILE A 470 -7.10 -10.97 -7.13
N VAL A 471 -6.94 -9.78 -7.71
CA VAL A 471 -6.72 -9.57 -9.14
C VAL A 471 -5.25 -9.21 -9.36
N TYR A 472 -4.57 -9.92 -10.26
CA TYR A 472 -3.16 -9.65 -10.56
C TYR A 472 -3.00 -8.69 -11.72
N HIS A 473 -2.26 -7.60 -11.52
CA HIS A 473 -1.93 -6.62 -12.55
C HIS A 473 -0.41 -6.40 -12.62
N ASN A 474 0.16 -6.69 -13.79
CA ASN A 474 1.51 -6.31 -14.16
C ASN A 474 1.45 -4.98 -14.92
N ALA A 475 1.96 -3.90 -14.31
CA ALA A 475 1.82 -2.55 -14.84
C ALA A 475 2.85 -2.21 -15.92
N ARG A 476 3.94 -3.00 -16.05
CA ARG A 476 5.04 -2.80 -17.00
C ARG A 476 5.73 -1.42 -16.92
N GLY A 477 5.69 -0.76 -15.77
CA GLY A 477 6.38 0.50 -15.48
C GLY A 477 7.83 0.33 -15.00
N ALA A 478 8.20 -0.84 -14.50
CA ALA A 478 9.58 -1.15 -14.13
C ALA A 478 10.42 -1.48 -15.38
N ALA A 479 11.50 -0.73 -15.60
CA ALA A 479 12.42 -0.94 -16.71
C ALA A 479 13.59 -1.83 -16.28
N ARG A 480 13.73 -3.00 -16.91
CA ARG A 480 14.88 -3.89 -16.75
C ARG A 480 15.23 -4.58 -18.08
N SER A 481 16.51 -4.93 -18.29
CA SER A 481 17.00 -5.54 -19.53
C SER A 481 17.38 -7.02 -19.40
N PHE A 482 17.55 -7.51 -18.17
CA PHE A 482 17.84 -8.90 -17.82
C PHE A 482 17.32 -9.17 -16.40
N GLY A 483 17.43 -10.42 -15.95
CA GLY A 483 16.98 -10.86 -14.62
C GLY A 483 15.62 -11.53 -14.66
N PHE A 484 15.00 -11.69 -13.50
CA PHE A 484 13.66 -12.24 -13.38
C PHE A 484 12.60 -11.21 -13.79
N PHE A 485 11.69 -11.62 -14.66
CA PHE A 485 10.52 -10.83 -15.06
C PHE A 485 9.26 -11.45 -14.45
N PRO A 486 8.53 -10.74 -13.57
CA PRO A 486 7.18 -11.12 -13.18
C PRO A 486 6.33 -11.44 -14.42
N ARG A 487 5.55 -12.53 -14.37
CA ARG A 487 4.67 -12.92 -15.47
C ARG A 487 3.57 -11.89 -15.70
N GLU A 488 2.84 -12.00 -16.80
CA GLU A 488 1.66 -11.14 -17.01
C GLU A 488 0.48 -11.57 -16.16
N GLY A 489 -0.44 -10.63 -15.94
CA GLY A 489 -1.68 -10.86 -15.21
C GLY A 489 -2.91 -10.54 -16.05
N THR A 490 -3.88 -9.90 -15.40
CA THR A 490 -5.06 -9.32 -16.02
C THR A 490 -4.73 -7.87 -16.40
N SER A 491 -4.40 -7.65 -17.67
CA SER A 491 -3.92 -6.34 -18.14
C SER A 491 -4.98 -5.23 -18.04
N THR A 492 -6.27 -5.60 -18.05
CA THR A 492 -7.43 -4.70 -17.94
C THR A 492 -7.87 -4.39 -16.50
N ALA A 493 -7.14 -4.86 -15.48
CA ALA A 493 -7.51 -4.69 -14.08
C ALA A 493 -7.84 -3.24 -13.67
N LEU A 494 -7.09 -2.27 -14.20
CA LEU A 494 -7.29 -0.83 -13.92
C LEU A 494 -8.15 -0.09 -14.97
N GLY A 495 -8.88 -0.80 -15.81
CA GLY A 495 -9.82 -0.16 -16.75
C GLY A 495 -9.25 0.18 -18.14
N TRP A 496 -8.04 -0.26 -18.46
CA TRP A 496 -7.37 0.03 -19.74
C TRP A 496 -6.93 -1.26 -20.44
N ASN A 497 -7.24 -1.40 -21.73
CA ASN A 497 -6.81 -2.55 -22.53
C ASN A 497 -5.60 -2.18 -23.39
N PRO A 498 -4.38 -2.66 -23.05
CA PRO A 498 -3.18 -2.33 -23.80
C PRO A 498 -3.10 -3.03 -25.17
N ASN A 499 -3.94 -4.04 -25.45
CA ASN A 499 -3.98 -4.67 -26.77
C ASN A 499 -4.77 -3.82 -27.78
N THR A 500 -5.81 -3.12 -27.33
CA THR A 500 -6.67 -2.28 -28.17
C THR A 500 -6.30 -0.80 -28.10
N GLY A 501 -5.67 -0.36 -27.00
CA GLY A 501 -5.39 1.05 -26.75
C GLY A 501 -6.64 1.86 -26.37
N GLU A 502 -7.62 1.21 -25.75
CA GLU A 502 -8.91 1.80 -25.39
C GLU A 502 -9.31 1.43 -23.95
N PRO A 503 -10.21 2.21 -23.31
CA PRO A 503 -10.81 1.82 -22.03
C PRO A 503 -11.55 0.49 -22.11
N ASP A 504 -11.43 -0.32 -21.06
CA ASP A 504 -12.09 -1.63 -20.91
C ASP A 504 -12.50 -1.80 -19.45
N ASP A 505 -13.80 -1.78 -19.19
CA ASP A 505 -14.38 -1.72 -17.85
C ASP A 505 -14.82 -3.09 -17.31
N VAL A 506 -14.40 -4.19 -17.94
CA VAL A 506 -14.86 -5.53 -17.59
C VAL A 506 -14.50 -5.88 -16.16
N MET A 507 -13.21 -5.75 -15.84
CA MET A 507 -12.68 -6.14 -14.55
C MET A 507 -13.16 -5.20 -13.46
N THR A 508 -13.14 -3.90 -13.72
CA THR A 508 -13.63 -2.88 -12.80
C THR A 508 -15.14 -3.02 -12.57
N SER A 509 -15.91 -3.42 -13.57
CA SER A 509 -17.33 -3.75 -13.42
C SER A 509 -17.55 -4.97 -12.52
N LEU A 510 -16.77 -6.04 -12.68
CA LEU A 510 -16.89 -7.21 -11.80
C LEU A 510 -16.49 -6.89 -10.34
N VAL A 511 -15.46 -6.05 -10.15
CA VAL A 511 -15.06 -5.55 -8.82
C VAL A 511 -16.16 -4.69 -8.21
N ARG A 512 -16.75 -3.74 -8.97
CA ARG A 512 -17.90 -2.95 -8.52
C ARG A 512 -19.07 -3.84 -8.12
N LEU A 513 -19.44 -4.81 -8.96
CA LEU A 513 -20.56 -5.72 -8.65
C LEU A 513 -20.30 -6.52 -7.37
N ARG A 514 -19.04 -6.85 -7.07
CA ARG A 514 -18.69 -7.53 -5.82
C ARG A 514 -18.96 -6.62 -4.63
N ASN A 515 -18.55 -5.36 -4.72
CA ASN A 515 -18.80 -4.37 -3.68
C ASN A 515 -20.29 -4.14 -3.47
N GLU A 516 -21.10 -4.11 -4.54
CA GLU A 516 -22.54 -3.83 -4.52
C GLU A 516 -23.40 -5.02 -4.06
N TYR A 517 -23.01 -6.26 -4.38
CA TYR A 517 -23.85 -7.46 -4.22
C TYR A 517 -23.20 -8.66 -3.51
N GLY A 518 -21.88 -8.72 -3.36
CA GLY A 518 -21.13 -9.92 -2.97
C GLY A 518 -21.23 -10.31 -1.49
N ARG A 519 -22.44 -10.43 -0.94
CA ARG A 519 -22.71 -10.69 0.50
C ARG A 519 -23.32 -12.08 0.67
N GLY A 520 -23.06 -12.75 1.78
CA GLY A 520 -23.53 -14.11 2.03
C GLY A 520 -22.53 -15.21 1.70
N TRP A 521 -22.88 -16.45 1.98
CA TRP A 521 -22.09 -17.63 1.64
C TRP A 521 -22.19 -17.96 0.16
N PHE A 522 -21.19 -18.64 -0.39
CA PHE A 522 -21.23 -19.23 -1.71
C PHE A 522 -22.08 -20.50 -1.71
N ILE A 523 -23.10 -20.56 -2.57
CA ILE A 523 -24.05 -21.69 -2.65
C ILE A 523 -24.19 -22.14 -4.11
N PRO A 524 -23.64 -23.32 -4.50
CA PRO A 524 -23.84 -23.87 -5.83
C PRO A 524 -25.28 -24.39 -6.01
N LEU A 525 -25.87 -24.17 -7.20
CA LEU A 525 -27.28 -24.41 -7.47
C LEU A 525 -27.55 -25.51 -8.50
N ASN A 526 -26.51 -26.05 -9.14
CA ASN A 526 -26.62 -27.14 -10.12
C ASN A 526 -25.68 -28.29 -9.81
N GLY A 527 -26.13 -29.52 -10.04
CA GLY A 527 -25.35 -30.73 -9.76
C GLY A 527 -24.33 -31.09 -10.84
N ASN A 528 -24.62 -30.82 -12.11
CA ASN A 528 -23.65 -30.98 -13.19
C ASN A 528 -22.90 -29.67 -13.41
N VAL A 529 -21.62 -29.68 -13.08
CA VAL A 529 -20.70 -28.55 -13.18
C VAL A 529 -19.50 -28.85 -14.10
N SER A 530 -19.68 -29.73 -15.10
CA SER A 530 -18.66 -29.96 -16.12
C SER A 530 -18.34 -28.67 -16.86
N ASP A 531 -19.36 -28.01 -17.42
CA ASP A 531 -19.16 -26.81 -18.23
C ASP A 531 -19.67 -25.55 -17.52
N VAL A 532 -20.94 -25.60 -17.11
CA VAL A 532 -21.66 -24.48 -16.50
C VAL A 532 -21.72 -24.66 -14.99
N LEU A 533 -21.27 -23.66 -14.24
CA LEU A 533 -21.49 -23.53 -12.81
C LEU A 533 -22.46 -22.38 -12.57
N VAL A 534 -23.52 -22.65 -11.81
CA VAL A 534 -24.45 -21.64 -11.31
C VAL A 534 -24.39 -21.63 -9.79
N PHE A 535 -24.22 -20.45 -9.22
CA PHE A 535 -24.22 -20.27 -7.77
C PHE A 535 -24.90 -18.97 -7.38
N GLU A 536 -25.26 -18.87 -6.11
CA GLU A 536 -25.73 -17.62 -5.53
C GLU A 536 -24.89 -17.24 -4.32
N ARG A 537 -25.04 -15.98 -3.90
CA ARG A 537 -24.58 -15.52 -2.60
C ARG A 537 -25.76 -15.25 -1.69
N ARG A 538 -25.74 -15.81 -0.48
CA ARG A 538 -26.81 -15.67 0.52
C ARG A 538 -26.32 -15.96 1.92
N THR A 539 -26.69 -15.13 2.89
CA THR A 539 -26.48 -15.43 4.31
C THR A 539 -27.34 -16.63 4.74
N PRO A 540 -26.75 -17.70 5.30
CA PRO A 540 -27.50 -18.85 5.79
C PRO A 540 -28.55 -18.43 6.83
N GLY A 541 -29.75 -18.99 6.74
CA GLY A 541 -30.85 -18.68 7.67
C GLY A 541 -31.72 -17.49 7.27
N ASN A 542 -31.18 -16.50 6.55
CA ASN A 542 -31.98 -15.35 6.05
C ASN A 542 -32.86 -15.73 4.85
N GLY A 543 -32.49 -16.79 4.13
CA GLY A 543 -33.34 -17.40 3.11
C GLY A 543 -33.43 -16.64 1.78
N ARG A 544 -33.06 -15.35 1.71
CA ARG A 544 -33.05 -14.52 0.48
C ARG A 544 -31.65 -14.40 -0.12
N ALA A 545 -31.52 -14.56 -1.44
CA ALA A 545 -30.26 -14.37 -2.16
C ALA A 545 -29.93 -12.90 -2.44
N ASN A 546 -28.65 -12.62 -2.71
CA ASN A 546 -28.11 -11.30 -3.00
C ASN A 546 -27.63 -11.16 -4.45
N VAL A 547 -27.11 -12.24 -5.04
CA VAL A 547 -26.72 -12.31 -6.45
C VAL A 547 -26.79 -13.75 -6.93
N LEU A 548 -27.12 -13.93 -8.21
CA LEU A 548 -27.15 -15.20 -8.93
C LEU A 548 -26.13 -15.12 -10.08
N VAL A 549 -25.19 -16.04 -10.12
CA VAL A 549 -24.06 -16.01 -11.05
C VAL A 549 -24.04 -17.30 -11.84
N ALA A 550 -23.81 -17.20 -13.14
CA ALA A 550 -23.55 -18.34 -14.01
C ALA A 550 -22.25 -18.12 -14.75
N VAL A 551 -21.38 -19.14 -14.78
CA VAL A 551 -20.10 -19.13 -15.49
C VAL A 551 -20.00 -20.39 -16.35
N ASN A 552 -19.36 -20.29 -17.50
CA ASN A 552 -19.29 -21.32 -18.53
C ASN A 552 -17.90 -21.31 -19.17
N ASP A 553 -17.22 -22.45 -19.17
CA ASP A 553 -15.86 -22.58 -19.70
C ASP A 553 -15.82 -22.99 -21.19
N ARG A 554 -16.97 -23.27 -21.82
CA ARG A 554 -17.04 -23.72 -23.22
C ARG A 554 -16.58 -22.67 -24.21
N TYR A 555 -15.83 -23.10 -25.22
CA TYR A 555 -15.36 -22.27 -26.35
C TYR A 555 -15.92 -22.67 -27.71
N ASP A 556 -16.77 -23.70 -27.79
CA ASP A 556 -17.55 -23.94 -29.01
C ASP A 556 -18.71 -22.92 -29.13
N PRO A 557 -19.16 -22.59 -30.35
CA PRO A 557 -20.24 -21.63 -30.54
C PRO A 557 -21.55 -22.08 -29.89
N GLY A 558 -22.14 -21.25 -29.01
CA GLY A 558 -23.47 -21.55 -28.49
C GLY A 558 -23.80 -20.92 -27.13
N GLN A 559 -24.84 -21.47 -26.52
CA GLN A 559 -25.32 -21.13 -25.19
C GLN A 559 -25.95 -22.37 -24.55
N VAL A 560 -25.95 -22.43 -23.23
CA VAL A 560 -26.50 -23.53 -22.44
C VAL A 560 -27.72 -23.04 -21.67
N THR A 561 -28.85 -23.73 -21.84
CA THR A 561 -30.08 -23.44 -21.07
C THR A 561 -30.23 -24.44 -19.93
N LEU A 562 -30.43 -23.94 -18.72
CA LEU A 562 -30.66 -24.76 -17.54
C LEU A 562 -31.63 -24.09 -16.57
N ASN A 563 -32.28 -24.91 -15.74
CA ASN A 563 -33.14 -24.43 -14.66
C ASN A 563 -32.42 -24.66 -13.33
N VAL A 564 -32.50 -23.67 -12.44
CA VAL A 564 -32.00 -23.78 -11.06
C VAL A 564 -33.04 -23.24 -10.09
N ASN A 565 -32.88 -23.57 -8.81
CA ASN A 565 -33.70 -23.05 -7.73
C ASN A 565 -32.84 -22.11 -6.88
N THR A 566 -33.10 -20.82 -6.98
CA THR A 566 -32.43 -19.79 -6.18
C THR A 566 -33.17 -19.54 -4.86
N GLY A 567 -32.45 -19.03 -3.86
CA GLY A 567 -32.99 -18.48 -2.63
C GLY A 567 -33.79 -17.18 -2.80
N TYR A 568 -33.86 -16.58 -3.99
CA TYR A 568 -34.74 -15.43 -4.19
C TYR A 568 -36.23 -15.79 -3.99
N PRO A 569 -37.03 -14.91 -3.36
CA PRO A 569 -38.48 -15.09 -3.27
C PRO A 569 -39.14 -15.17 -4.65
N ALA A 570 -40.20 -15.98 -4.76
CA ALA A 570 -41.02 -16.02 -5.97
C ALA A 570 -41.59 -14.63 -6.28
N GLY A 571 -41.55 -14.24 -7.56
CA GLY A 571 -41.97 -12.93 -8.04
C GLY A 571 -40.84 -11.88 -8.10
N THR A 572 -39.70 -12.12 -7.44
CA THR A 572 -38.53 -11.24 -7.48
C THR A 572 -38.07 -11.05 -8.92
N ARG A 573 -37.77 -9.80 -9.29
CA ARG A 573 -37.25 -9.44 -10.61
C ARG A 573 -35.74 -9.23 -10.52
N LEU A 574 -35.00 -9.94 -11.36
CA LEU A 574 -33.56 -9.83 -11.45
C LEU A 574 -33.19 -9.23 -12.80
N VAL A 575 -32.19 -8.36 -12.79
CA VAL A 575 -31.61 -7.74 -13.98
C VAL A 575 -30.23 -8.33 -14.24
N GLU A 576 -29.84 -8.46 -15.49
CA GLU A 576 -28.49 -8.85 -15.86
C GLU A 576 -27.55 -7.64 -15.69
N LEU A 577 -26.47 -7.83 -14.94
CA LEU A 577 -25.67 -6.75 -14.36
C LEU A 577 -24.34 -6.50 -15.09
N THR A 578 -23.88 -7.42 -15.94
CA THR A 578 -22.59 -7.29 -16.63
C THR A 578 -22.70 -6.65 -18.00
N GLY A 579 -23.93 -6.46 -18.51
CA GLY A 579 -24.19 -5.95 -19.86
C GLY A 579 -24.13 -7.03 -20.94
N ASN A 580 -23.77 -8.27 -20.60
CA ASN A 580 -23.64 -9.39 -21.54
C ASN A 580 -24.98 -9.74 -22.20
N ALA A 581 -26.10 -9.56 -21.51
CA ALA A 581 -27.41 -9.76 -22.13
C ALA A 581 -27.77 -8.68 -23.16
N ALA A 582 -27.22 -7.47 -23.02
CA ALA A 582 -27.45 -6.35 -23.94
C ALA A 582 -26.43 -6.31 -25.09
N ASP A 583 -25.25 -6.92 -24.91
CA ASP A 583 -24.18 -6.94 -25.88
C ASP A 583 -24.52 -7.85 -27.09
N PRO A 584 -24.63 -7.31 -28.31
CA PRO A 584 -24.91 -8.11 -29.50
C PRO A 584 -23.79 -9.09 -29.89
N GLN A 585 -22.56 -8.91 -29.39
CA GLN A 585 -21.47 -9.87 -29.56
C GLN A 585 -21.64 -11.08 -28.64
N VAL A 586 -22.25 -10.94 -27.47
CA VAL A 586 -22.50 -12.06 -26.56
C VAL A 586 -23.88 -12.68 -26.82
N ASN A 587 -24.88 -11.85 -27.11
CA ASN A 587 -26.28 -12.23 -27.27
C ASN A 587 -26.84 -11.83 -28.66
N PRO A 588 -26.27 -12.31 -29.78
CA PRO A 588 -26.68 -11.89 -31.13
C PRO A 588 -28.14 -12.22 -31.46
N GLY A 589 -28.71 -13.23 -30.81
CA GLY A 589 -30.10 -13.66 -31.00
C GLY A 589 -31.11 -13.02 -30.04
N GLY A 590 -30.66 -12.19 -29.08
CA GLY A 590 -31.54 -11.64 -28.04
C GLY A 590 -32.18 -12.71 -27.14
N THR A 591 -31.57 -13.90 -27.04
CA THR A 591 -32.09 -15.04 -26.29
C THR A 591 -31.74 -15.02 -24.81
N ILE A 592 -30.65 -14.34 -24.45
CA ILE A 592 -30.30 -14.07 -23.05
C ILE A 592 -31.16 -12.89 -22.58
N PRO A 593 -32.07 -13.08 -21.61
CA PRO A 593 -32.98 -12.04 -21.17
C PRO A 593 -32.24 -11.00 -20.31
N GLN A 594 -32.43 -9.71 -20.56
CA GLN A 594 -31.92 -8.66 -19.67
C GLN A 594 -32.61 -8.66 -18.29
N GLN A 595 -33.79 -9.26 -18.20
CA GLN A 595 -34.56 -9.38 -16.97
C GLN A 595 -35.21 -10.75 -16.86
N ILE A 596 -35.10 -11.36 -15.69
CA ILE A 596 -35.79 -12.61 -15.36
C ILE A 596 -36.67 -12.40 -14.14
N GLN A 597 -37.76 -13.17 -14.05
CA GLN A 597 -38.62 -13.20 -12.88
C GLN A 597 -38.52 -14.58 -12.22
N VAL A 598 -38.32 -14.58 -10.92
CA VAL A 598 -38.21 -15.80 -10.12
C VAL A 598 -39.58 -16.47 -10.02
N GLY A 599 -39.67 -17.71 -10.47
CA GLY A 599 -40.89 -18.51 -10.44
C GLY A 599 -41.19 -19.11 -9.06
N PRO A 600 -42.29 -19.87 -8.93
CA PRO A 600 -42.62 -20.60 -7.70
C PRO A 600 -41.47 -21.51 -7.25
N GLY A 601 -41.21 -21.55 -5.94
CA GLY A 601 -40.13 -22.37 -5.37
C GLY A 601 -38.72 -21.90 -5.73
N GLY A 602 -38.55 -20.64 -6.13
CA GLY A 602 -37.25 -20.08 -6.50
C GLY A 602 -36.78 -20.47 -7.90
N GLN A 603 -37.64 -21.04 -8.74
CA GLN A 603 -37.24 -21.54 -10.05
C GLN A 603 -36.88 -20.39 -11.01
N VAL A 604 -35.71 -20.47 -11.64
CA VAL A 604 -35.32 -19.60 -12.75
C VAL A 604 -34.75 -20.43 -13.89
N GLN A 605 -35.02 -19.99 -15.12
CA GLN A 605 -34.36 -20.51 -16.32
C GLN A 605 -33.27 -19.53 -16.74
N LEU A 606 -32.04 -20.03 -16.85
CA LEU A 606 -30.89 -19.26 -17.32
C LEU A 606 -30.51 -19.72 -18.72
N VAL A 607 -30.08 -18.76 -19.55
CA VAL A 607 -29.48 -19.01 -20.86
C VAL A 607 -28.06 -18.47 -20.80
N VAL A 608 -27.10 -19.34 -20.51
CA VAL A 608 -25.71 -18.97 -20.24
C VAL A 608 -24.91 -19.03 -21.54
N PRO A 609 -24.26 -17.94 -21.98
CA PRO A 609 -23.46 -17.95 -23.20
C PRO A 609 -22.25 -18.87 -23.05
N ASN A 610 -21.83 -19.52 -24.14
CA ASN A 610 -20.45 -20.01 -24.25
C ASN A 610 -19.52 -18.81 -24.46
N ASN A 611 -18.20 -19.01 -24.48
CA ASN A 611 -17.22 -17.93 -24.74
C ASN A 611 -17.11 -17.55 -26.23
N THR A 612 -17.90 -18.18 -27.09
CA THR A 612 -17.84 -18.08 -28.54
C THR A 612 -19.26 -18.09 -29.11
N ASN A 613 -19.47 -17.29 -30.16
CA ASN A 613 -20.69 -17.32 -30.97
C ASN A 613 -20.35 -17.58 -32.45
N ALA A 614 -21.33 -17.48 -33.35
CA ALA A 614 -21.11 -17.68 -34.78
C ALA A 614 -20.21 -16.61 -35.46
N GLY A 615 -20.04 -15.45 -34.82
CA GLY A 615 -19.21 -14.33 -35.26
C GLY A 615 -17.78 -14.32 -34.71
N GLY A 616 -17.47 -15.13 -33.69
CA GLY A 616 -16.13 -15.24 -33.11
C GLY A 616 -16.11 -15.54 -31.62
N GLU A 617 -14.90 -15.66 -31.07
CA GLU A 617 -14.70 -15.70 -29.62
C GLU A 617 -14.98 -14.30 -29.04
N HIS A 618 -15.78 -14.22 -27.98
CA HIS A 618 -16.06 -12.99 -27.24
C HIS A 618 -15.65 -13.09 -25.76
N HIS A 619 -15.29 -14.29 -25.27
CA HIS A 619 -14.69 -14.50 -23.93
C HIS A 619 -15.58 -14.13 -22.73
N ARG A 620 -16.88 -13.92 -22.98
CA ARG A 620 -17.90 -13.54 -21.99
C ARG A 620 -18.81 -14.71 -21.61
N GLY A 621 -18.24 -15.88 -21.34
CA GLY A 621 -18.98 -17.06 -20.89
C GLY A 621 -19.49 -16.93 -19.44
N TYR A 622 -20.16 -15.83 -19.09
CA TYR A 622 -20.70 -15.60 -17.75
C TYR A 622 -21.88 -14.63 -17.75
N LEU A 623 -22.70 -14.69 -16.71
CA LEU A 623 -23.80 -13.78 -16.43
C LEU A 623 -23.89 -13.53 -14.92
N VAL A 624 -24.24 -12.31 -14.53
CA VAL A 624 -24.50 -11.94 -13.14
C VAL A 624 -25.88 -11.32 -13.08
N TYR A 625 -26.80 -11.93 -12.33
CA TYR A 625 -28.15 -11.43 -12.11
C TYR A 625 -28.32 -11.01 -10.65
N GLY A 626 -28.89 -9.83 -10.43
CA GLY A 626 -29.24 -9.33 -9.11
C GLY A 626 -30.51 -8.50 -9.15
N GLU A 627 -31.04 -8.15 -7.99
CA GLU A 627 -32.16 -7.20 -7.92
C GLU A 627 -31.70 -5.82 -8.42
N ALA A 628 -32.57 -5.10 -9.11
CA ALA A 628 -32.23 -3.75 -9.56
C ALA A 628 -31.97 -2.84 -8.35
N LEU A 629 -30.76 -2.26 -8.32
CA LEU A 629 -30.40 -1.17 -7.43
C LEU A 629 -31.00 0.15 -7.93
N PRO A 630 -31.19 1.15 -7.06
CA PRO A 630 -31.58 2.50 -7.48
C PRO A 630 -30.62 3.05 -8.54
N GLU A 631 -31.15 3.80 -9.49
CA GLU A 631 -30.34 4.69 -10.30
C GLU A 631 -29.87 5.84 -9.41
N ALA A 632 -28.62 6.26 -9.57
CA ALA A 632 -28.05 7.32 -8.77
C ALA A 632 -26.98 8.09 -9.55
N THR A 633 -26.98 9.41 -9.42
CA THR A 633 -26.00 10.31 -10.02
C THR A 633 -25.35 11.14 -8.92
N LEU A 634 -24.01 11.05 -8.83
CA LEU A 634 -23.20 11.87 -7.92
C LEU A 634 -22.70 13.12 -8.66
N THR A 635 -22.85 14.27 -8.02
CA THR A 635 -22.33 15.56 -8.48
C THR A 635 -21.66 16.30 -7.33
N LEU A 636 -20.61 17.06 -7.64
CA LEU A 636 -19.96 17.99 -6.72
C LEU A 636 -20.25 19.42 -7.18
N THR A 637 -20.54 20.32 -6.23
CA THR A 637 -20.65 21.76 -6.52
C THR A 637 -19.28 22.44 -6.49
N GLU A 638 -19.22 23.71 -6.91
CA GLU A 638 -17.99 24.53 -6.88
C GLU A 638 -16.79 23.95 -7.66
N VAL A 639 -17.05 23.11 -8.67
CA VAL A 639 -16.01 22.60 -9.57
C VAL A 639 -15.54 23.73 -10.50
N THR A 640 -14.29 24.17 -10.31
CA THR A 640 -13.68 25.30 -11.05
C THR A 640 -12.95 24.85 -12.32
N GLY A 641 -12.57 23.57 -12.39
CA GLY A 641 -11.85 22.99 -13.52
C GLY A 641 -11.73 21.48 -13.42
N SER A 642 -10.88 20.88 -14.26
CA SER A 642 -10.59 19.45 -14.21
C SER A 642 -9.20 19.13 -14.72
N ILE A 643 -8.53 18.18 -14.06
CA ILE A 643 -7.29 17.57 -14.53
C ILE A 643 -7.66 16.37 -15.41
N PRO A 644 -7.34 16.39 -16.72
CA PRO A 644 -7.76 15.32 -17.62
C PRO A 644 -7.07 13.98 -17.33
N GLY A 645 -7.74 12.89 -17.70
CA GLY A 645 -7.12 11.57 -17.82
C GLY A 645 -6.13 11.53 -18.98
N GLY A 646 -4.85 11.30 -18.68
CA GLY A 646 -3.78 11.31 -19.68
C GLY A 646 -3.98 10.27 -20.79
N LEU A 647 -4.48 9.08 -20.46
CA LEU A 647 -4.73 8.01 -21.45
C LEU A 647 -5.93 8.30 -22.36
N VAL A 648 -6.96 8.97 -21.84
CA VAL A 648 -8.13 9.36 -22.64
C VAL A 648 -7.76 10.47 -23.63
N THR A 649 -6.96 11.44 -23.18
CA THR A 649 -6.55 12.59 -24.02
C THR A 649 -5.41 12.26 -24.97
N ASN A 650 -4.56 11.30 -24.62
CA ASN A 650 -3.50 10.79 -25.47
C ASN A 650 -3.40 9.25 -25.36
N PRO A 651 -4.15 8.50 -26.18
CA PRO A 651 -4.13 7.03 -26.17
C PRO A 651 -2.76 6.40 -26.49
N SER A 652 -1.82 7.17 -27.05
CA SER A 652 -0.44 6.72 -27.31
C SER A 652 0.49 6.86 -26.09
N ALA A 653 0.01 7.48 -25.00
CA ALA A 653 0.77 7.64 -23.78
C ALA A 653 1.02 6.29 -23.10
N ASN A 654 2.14 6.18 -22.37
CA ASN A 654 2.47 4.95 -21.67
C ASN A 654 1.45 4.69 -20.53
N PRO A 655 0.67 3.59 -20.56
CA PRO A 655 -0.31 3.29 -19.52
C PRO A 655 0.31 2.99 -18.15
N ALA A 656 1.60 2.70 -18.08
CA ALA A 656 2.28 2.56 -16.80
C ALA A 656 2.42 3.90 -16.05
N THR A 657 2.58 5.02 -16.76
CA THR A 657 2.90 6.34 -16.16
C THR A 657 1.78 7.37 -16.27
N ASN A 658 0.70 7.02 -16.98
CA ASN A 658 -0.43 7.91 -17.21
C ASN A 658 -1.72 7.34 -16.62
N ARG A 659 -2.53 8.25 -16.09
CA ARG A 659 -3.80 7.96 -15.44
C ARG A 659 -4.95 7.93 -16.46
N LEU A 660 -5.96 7.09 -16.20
CA LEU A 660 -7.22 7.04 -16.95
C LEU A 660 -8.24 8.06 -16.44
N THR A 661 -8.36 8.19 -15.13
CA THR A 661 -9.35 9.00 -14.43
C THR A 661 -9.15 10.51 -14.62
N SER A 662 -10.23 11.20 -15.00
CA SER A 662 -10.33 12.67 -14.98
C SER A 662 -10.76 13.16 -13.60
N ILE A 663 -10.22 14.29 -13.14
CA ILE A 663 -10.36 14.73 -11.75
C ILE A 663 -10.89 16.17 -11.70
N PRO A 664 -12.11 16.43 -11.20
CA PRO A 664 -12.60 17.78 -10.94
C PRO A 664 -11.74 18.50 -9.89
N VAL A 665 -11.60 19.82 -10.05
CA VAL A 665 -10.85 20.70 -9.14
C VAL A 665 -11.84 21.56 -8.36
N ILE A 666 -11.65 21.66 -7.04
CA ILE A 666 -12.40 22.54 -6.14
C ILE A 666 -11.42 23.48 -5.45
N SER A 667 -11.70 24.79 -5.52
CA SER A 667 -10.86 25.85 -4.92
C SER A 667 -11.59 26.69 -3.88
N SER A 668 -12.87 26.41 -3.63
CA SER A 668 -13.66 27.07 -2.60
C SER A 668 -13.40 26.44 -1.22
N ASP A 669 -13.70 27.21 -0.17
CA ASP A 669 -13.62 26.73 1.23
C ASP A 669 -14.73 25.72 1.56
N THR A 670 -15.77 25.65 0.74
CA THR A 670 -16.92 24.76 0.92
C THR A 670 -17.41 24.23 -0.43
N PHE A 671 -17.89 23.00 -0.45
CA PHE A 671 -18.62 22.43 -1.59
C PHE A 671 -19.68 21.43 -1.08
N GLU A 672 -20.55 20.97 -1.97
CA GLU A 672 -21.58 19.98 -1.65
C GLU A 672 -21.30 18.65 -2.37
N ILE A 673 -21.47 17.55 -1.63
CA ILE A 673 -21.69 16.23 -2.21
C ILE A 673 -23.20 16.12 -2.46
N ARG A 674 -23.63 16.03 -3.72
CA ARG A 674 -25.05 15.91 -4.10
C ARG A 674 -25.30 14.61 -4.84
N VAL A 675 -26.31 13.86 -4.39
CA VAL A 675 -26.73 12.60 -5.00
C VAL A 675 -28.21 12.68 -5.33
N GLU A 676 -28.54 12.51 -6.61
CA GLU A 676 -29.91 12.39 -7.10
C GLU A 676 -30.18 10.94 -7.48
N THR A 677 -31.32 10.40 -7.05
CA THR A 677 -31.69 9.00 -7.21
C THR A 677 -33.02 8.85 -7.93
N ALA A 678 -33.18 7.72 -8.60
CA ALA A 678 -34.39 7.33 -9.30
C ALA A 678 -34.65 5.83 -9.14
N GLN A 679 -35.90 5.41 -9.35
CA GLN A 679 -36.27 4.01 -9.34
C GLN A 679 -35.52 3.25 -10.46
N GLY A 680 -34.65 2.32 -10.08
CA GLY A 680 -33.75 1.66 -11.04
C GLY A 680 -34.42 0.65 -11.98
N LEU A 681 -35.61 0.16 -11.62
CA LEU A 681 -36.44 -0.63 -12.51
C LEU A 681 -37.91 -0.27 -12.31
N ALA A 682 -38.52 0.37 -13.32
CA ALA A 682 -39.92 0.81 -13.28
C ALA A 682 -40.93 -0.28 -12.90
N THR A 683 -40.59 -1.55 -13.15
CA THR A 683 -41.44 -2.68 -12.79
C THR A 683 -41.21 -3.14 -11.33
N ASP A 684 -40.04 -2.93 -10.73
CA ASP A 684 -39.76 -3.29 -9.34
C ASP A 684 -39.92 -2.07 -8.42
N ALA A 685 -41.03 -1.99 -7.68
CA ALA A 685 -41.29 -0.90 -6.74
C ALA A 685 -40.27 -0.82 -5.58
N SER A 686 -39.50 -1.89 -5.33
CA SER A 686 -38.43 -1.91 -4.31
C SER A 686 -37.07 -1.49 -4.85
N SER A 687 -36.94 -1.19 -6.15
CA SER A 687 -35.70 -0.69 -6.77
C SER A 687 -35.49 0.81 -6.50
N ILE A 688 -35.89 1.27 -5.32
CA ILE A 688 -35.76 2.63 -4.83
C ILE A 688 -34.81 2.66 -3.65
N ASP A 689 -34.24 3.83 -3.41
CA ASP A 689 -33.36 4.12 -2.30
C ASP A 689 -34.15 4.23 -1.00
N VAL A 690 -33.54 3.75 0.09
CA VAL A 690 -34.06 3.91 1.46
C VAL A 690 -33.23 4.86 2.29
N ASP A 691 -31.94 4.97 1.97
CA ASP A 691 -30.98 5.86 2.59
C ASP A 691 -29.73 5.94 1.71
N ALA A 692 -28.83 6.88 2.01
CA ALA A 692 -27.50 6.94 1.44
C ALA A 692 -26.47 7.29 2.52
N ALA A 693 -25.25 6.83 2.31
CA ALA A 693 -24.10 7.18 3.14
C ALA A 693 -22.93 7.57 2.24
N PHE A 694 -22.02 8.38 2.75
CA PHE A 694 -20.82 8.80 2.04
C PHE A 694 -19.59 8.62 2.90
N ARG A 695 -18.43 8.55 2.27
CA ARG A 695 -17.12 8.48 2.91
C ARG A 695 -16.16 9.35 2.13
N ILE A 696 -15.36 10.13 2.84
CA ILE A 696 -14.22 10.85 2.27
C ILE A 696 -12.93 10.17 2.70
N ASN A 697 -12.00 10.00 1.76
CA ASN A 697 -10.72 9.32 1.92
C ASN A 697 -10.91 7.91 2.53
N ALA A 698 -10.11 7.55 3.54
CA ALA A 698 -10.21 6.27 4.24
C ALA A 698 -11.49 6.15 5.10
N GLY A 699 -12.21 7.26 5.33
CA GLY A 699 -13.34 7.36 6.25
C GLY A 699 -12.93 7.51 7.70
N PHE A 700 -13.84 7.14 8.60
CA PHE A 700 -13.67 7.20 10.08
C PHE A 700 -13.49 8.61 10.65
N GLU A 701 -13.68 9.63 9.82
CA GLU A 701 -13.73 11.04 10.18
C GLU A 701 -15.17 11.54 10.12
N ASP A 702 -15.53 12.46 10.99
CA ASP A 702 -16.86 13.08 11.04
C ASP A 702 -16.96 14.26 10.04
N TRP A 703 -17.66 14.03 8.94
CA TRP A 703 -17.92 15.01 7.89
C TRP A 703 -19.34 15.59 7.92
N ASN A 704 -20.23 15.02 8.75
CA ASN A 704 -21.64 15.42 8.82
C ASN A 704 -22.02 16.14 10.13
N GLY A 705 -21.07 16.25 11.07
CA GLY A 705 -21.21 16.89 12.37
C GLY A 705 -21.89 16.03 13.44
N SER A 706 -21.95 14.70 13.27
CA SER A 706 -22.58 13.79 14.24
C SER A 706 -21.68 13.45 15.45
N GLY A 707 -20.40 13.79 15.38
CA GLY A 707 -19.38 13.65 16.42
C GLY A 707 -18.35 12.55 16.16
N GLN A 708 -18.69 11.52 15.37
CA GLN A 708 -17.83 10.43 14.91
C GLN A 708 -18.42 9.82 13.62
N ALA A 709 -17.64 9.02 12.88
CA ALA A 709 -18.19 8.27 11.76
C ALA A 709 -19.39 7.39 12.16
N ASP A 710 -20.46 7.46 11.39
CA ASP A 710 -21.74 6.81 11.75
C ASP A 710 -21.69 5.28 11.63
N TYR A 711 -20.83 4.74 10.76
CA TYR A 711 -20.66 3.30 10.54
C TYR A 711 -19.32 2.81 11.09
N ALA A 712 -19.37 1.87 12.04
CA ALA A 712 -18.19 1.37 12.74
C ALA A 712 -17.36 0.38 11.90
N TRP A 713 -16.11 0.14 12.32
CA TRP A 713 -15.28 -0.91 11.76
C TRP A 713 -15.97 -2.28 11.84
N GLY A 714 -15.95 -3.05 10.75
CA GLY A 714 -16.59 -4.36 10.64
C GLY A 714 -18.05 -4.32 10.16
N GLU A 715 -18.65 -3.13 10.01
CA GLU A 715 -19.95 -2.97 9.36
C GLU A 715 -19.82 -2.93 7.82
N THR A 716 -20.91 -3.22 7.10
CA THR A 716 -20.87 -3.26 5.62
C THR A 716 -20.46 -1.91 5.00
N LEU A 717 -20.85 -0.80 5.62
CA LEU A 717 -20.49 0.56 5.19
C LEU A 717 -19.46 1.18 6.14
N GLN A 718 -18.53 0.38 6.67
CA GLN A 718 -17.55 0.85 7.66
C GLN A 718 -16.84 2.15 7.25
N GLY A 719 -16.77 3.08 8.20
CA GLY A 719 -16.14 4.39 8.06
C GLY A 719 -16.94 5.42 7.27
N PHE A 720 -18.18 5.12 6.89
CA PHE A 720 -19.08 6.07 6.23
C PHE A 720 -19.82 6.97 7.25
N ASP A 721 -20.29 8.10 6.77
CA ASP A 721 -21.22 9.03 7.39
C ASP A 721 -22.56 9.05 6.66
N THR A 722 -23.61 9.39 7.40
CA THR A 722 -24.95 9.64 6.85
C THR A 722 -25.07 11.07 6.34
N PHE A 723 -25.91 11.29 5.33
CA PHE A 723 -26.23 12.64 4.88
C PHE A 723 -27.13 13.34 5.90
N THR A 724 -26.70 14.51 6.40
CA THR A 724 -27.46 15.28 7.42
C THR A 724 -27.99 16.62 6.91
N THR A 725 -27.38 17.23 5.87
CA THR A 725 -27.88 18.48 5.28
C THR A 725 -29.21 18.25 4.55
N VAL A 726 -29.27 17.26 3.65
CA VAL A 726 -30.51 16.77 3.05
C VAL A 726 -30.46 15.25 2.96
N ASN A 727 -31.49 14.58 3.45
CA ASN A 727 -31.73 13.15 3.32
C ASN A 727 -33.23 12.94 3.05
N ASP A 728 -33.58 12.83 1.76
CA ASP A 728 -34.97 12.76 1.28
C ASP A 728 -35.15 11.54 0.35
N PRO A 729 -35.19 10.31 0.92
CA PRO A 729 -35.20 9.07 0.15
C PRO A 729 -36.51 8.87 -0.64
N LEU A 730 -36.45 8.16 -1.77
CA LEU A 730 -37.66 7.77 -2.48
C LEU A 730 -38.56 6.85 -1.63
N ALA A 731 -37.98 5.96 -0.82
CA ALA A 731 -38.74 5.17 0.14
C ALA A 731 -39.35 6.08 1.21
N GLY A 732 -40.68 6.20 1.21
CA GLY A 732 -41.40 7.16 2.04
C GLY A 732 -42.01 8.33 1.26
N GLY A 733 -41.74 8.42 -0.05
CA GLY A 733 -42.34 9.40 -0.96
C GLY A 733 -41.54 10.69 -1.12
N GLY A 734 -40.26 10.69 -0.78
CA GLY A 734 -39.34 11.81 -0.99
C GLY A 734 -38.93 12.01 -2.45
N ALA A 735 -38.06 12.98 -2.69
CA ALA A 735 -37.57 13.34 -4.02
C ALA A 735 -36.38 12.50 -4.50
N GLY A 736 -35.81 11.65 -3.65
CA GLY A 736 -34.60 10.89 -3.97
C GLY A 736 -33.36 11.78 -3.98
N LEU A 737 -33.22 12.67 -3.00
CA LEU A 737 -32.16 13.66 -2.95
C LEU A 737 -31.36 13.55 -1.64
N TYR A 738 -30.05 13.50 -1.78
CA TYR A 738 -29.10 13.58 -0.68
C TYR A 738 -28.11 14.72 -0.94
N VAL A 739 -27.85 15.53 0.08
CA VAL A 739 -26.87 16.62 0.02
C VAL A 739 -26.11 16.65 1.33
N GLN A 740 -24.80 16.82 1.25
CA GLN A 740 -23.94 17.11 2.39
C GLN A 740 -23.04 18.29 2.03
N GLU A 741 -23.09 19.35 2.84
CA GLU A 741 -22.12 20.43 2.79
C GLU A 741 -20.81 19.98 3.44
N ILE A 742 -19.69 20.17 2.74
CA ILE A 742 -18.34 19.81 3.16
C ILE A 742 -17.51 21.06 3.34
N ASP A 743 -16.87 21.18 4.50
CA ASP A 743 -15.84 22.17 4.79
C ASP A 743 -14.51 21.70 4.19
N ALA A 744 -14.15 22.25 3.02
CA ALA A 744 -12.92 21.92 2.32
C ALA A 744 -11.67 22.46 3.05
N THR A 745 -11.82 23.30 4.09
CA THR A 745 -10.68 23.75 4.90
C THR A 745 -10.09 22.65 5.78
N ARG A 746 -10.86 21.58 5.99
CA ARG A 746 -10.44 20.39 6.72
C ARG A 746 -9.79 19.33 5.82
N LEU A 747 -9.83 19.51 4.50
CA LEU A 747 -9.23 18.57 3.54
C LEU A 747 -7.82 19.04 3.19
N ASP A 748 -6.90 18.08 3.14
CA ASP A 748 -5.56 18.33 2.59
C ASP A 748 -5.65 18.70 1.11
N GLU A 749 -4.79 19.62 0.68
CA GLU A 749 -4.67 19.98 -0.73
C GLU A 749 -4.24 18.79 -1.60
N GLY A 750 -4.59 18.82 -2.87
CA GLY A 750 -4.40 17.72 -3.80
C GLY A 750 -5.53 16.70 -3.78
N LEU A 751 -5.18 15.43 -4.01
CA LEU A 751 -6.14 14.36 -4.22
C LEU A 751 -6.89 13.98 -2.94
N ASN A 752 -8.21 13.88 -3.07
CA ASN A 752 -9.15 13.36 -2.09
C ASN A 752 -10.17 12.45 -2.78
N TYR A 753 -10.74 11.51 -2.03
CA TYR A 753 -11.51 10.39 -2.59
C TYR A 753 -12.90 10.32 -1.97
N ILE A 754 -13.96 10.35 -2.76
CA ILE A 754 -15.34 10.33 -2.28
C ILE A 754 -16.01 9.05 -2.74
N THR A 755 -16.50 8.25 -1.79
CA THR A 755 -17.38 7.10 -2.06
C THR A 755 -18.76 7.38 -1.50
N VAL A 756 -19.81 7.06 -2.27
CA VAL A 756 -21.20 7.11 -1.83
C VAL A 756 -21.82 5.73 -2.03
N ALA A 757 -22.55 5.27 -1.02
CA ALA A 757 -23.38 4.08 -1.08
C ALA A 757 -24.86 4.47 -0.98
N VAL A 758 -25.63 4.20 -2.03
CA VAL A 758 -27.10 4.42 -2.03
C VAL A 758 -27.78 3.09 -1.75
N LEU A 759 -28.37 2.96 -0.56
CA LEU A 759 -28.95 1.71 -0.08
C LEU A 759 -30.28 1.41 -0.76
N LYS A 760 -30.44 0.20 -1.28
CA LYS A 760 -31.70 -0.32 -1.84
C LYS A 760 -32.67 -0.64 -0.72
N GLN A 761 -33.96 -0.35 -0.92
CA GLN A 761 -35.02 -0.85 -0.06
C GLN A 761 -35.10 -2.40 -0.07
N ARG A 762 -34.87 -3.01 1.11
CA ARG A 762 -35.00 -4.46 1.35
C ARG A 762 -35.81 -4.73 2.61
N ASN A 763 -36.17 -5.99 2.88
CA ASN A 763 -36.89 -6.33 4.10
C ASN A 763 -35.92 -6.27 5.30
N ALA A 764 -36.47 -6.07 6.50
CA ALA A 764 -35.66 -6.15 7.72
C ALA A 764 -35.00 -7.53 7.86
N GLY A 765 -33.68 -7.54 8.08
CA GLY A 765 -32.87 -8.76 8.21
C GLY A 765 -32.35 -9.33 6.88
N ASP A 766 -32.75 -8.78 5.73
CA ASP A 766 -32.04 -9.05 4.48
C ASP A 766 -30.66 -8.38 4.51
N ASP A 767 -29.66 -9.01 3.90
CA ASP A 767 -28.34 -8.36 3.74
C ASP A 767 -28.52 -7.05 2.96
N PRO A 768 -27.83 -5.96 3.34
CA PRO A 768 -27.94 -4.70 2.62
C PRO A 768 -27.45 -4.88 1.19
N LEU A 769 -28.06 -4.17 0.23
CA LEU A 769 -27.57 -3.98 -1.13
C LEU A 769 -27.50 -2.48 -1.40
N PHE A 770 -26.49 -2.02 -2.15
CA PHE A 770 -26.35 -0.61 -2.46
C PHE A 770 -25.69 -0.38 -3.81
N ARG A 771 -26.00 0.76 -4.42
CA ARG A 771 -25.27 1.32 -5.57
C ARG A 771 -24.05 2.05 -5.04
N GLU A 772 -22.87 1.70 -5.55
CA GLU A 772 -21.62 2.39 -5.20
C GLU A 772 -21.29 3.44 -6.26
N LEU A 773 -21.04 4.68 -5.82
CA LEU A 773 -20.56 5.78 -6.64
C LEU A 773 -19.21 6.25 -6.11
N ARG A 774 -18.27 6.52 -7.01
CA ARG A 774 -16.91 6.96 -6.66
C ARG A 774 -16.56 8.20 -7.46
N GLN A 775 -15.96 9.18 -6.79
CA GLN A 775 -15.47 10.42 -7.39
C GLN A 775 -14.14 10.79 -6.74
N VAL A 776 -13.10 10.96 -7.55
CA VAL A 776 -11.85 11.60 -7.11
C VAL A 776 -12.01 13.11 -7.25
N VAL A 777 -11.51 13.89 -6.30
CA VAL A 777 -11.52 15.36 -6.35
C VAL A 777 -10.14 15.89 -6.02
N TYR A 778 -9.74 16.98 -6.67
CA TYR A 778 -8.51 17.69 -6.37
C TYR A 778 -8.84 19.00 -5.65
N ILE A 779 -8.42 19.13 -4.40
CA ILE A 779 -8.59 20.35 -3.60
C ILE A 779 -7.39 21.26 -3.87
N ASP A 780 -7.62 22.46 -4.40
CA ASP A 780 -6.58 23.45 -4.71
C ASP A 780 -7.03 24.81 -4.19
N ARG A 781 -6.72 25.07 -2.92
CA ARG A 781 -7.17 26.28 -2.21
C ARG A 781 -6.04 27.29 -2.00
N LEU A 782 -4.80 26.83 -1.95
CA LEU A 782 -3.60 27.62 -1.71
C LEU A 782 -2.59 27.40 -2.86
N PRO A 783 -1.71 28.38 -3.12
CA PRO A 783 -0.62 28.19 -4.07
C PRO A 783 0.38 27.12 -3.58
N PRO A 784 1.09 26.44 -4.50
CA PRO A 784 2.11 25.47 -4.13
C PRO A 784 3.30 26.12 -3.43
N GLU A 785 3.71 25.49 -2.32
CA GLU A 785 4.81 25.97 -1.47
C GLU A 785 6.12 25.19 -1.71
N VAL A 786 7.22 25.93 -1.89
CA VAL A 786 8.56 25.39 -2.10
C VAL A 786 9.63 26.25 -1.41
N SER A 787 10.57 25.60 -0.75
CA SER A 787 11.70 26.26 -0.08
C SER A 787 13.02 26.06 -0.84
N LEU A 788 13.93 27.03 -0.73
CA LEU A 788 15.31 26.88 -1.17
C LEU A 788 16.13 26.17 -0.08
N VAL A 789 16.70 25.01 -0.38
CA VAL A 789 17.55 24.30 0.57
C VAL A 789 18.81 25.13 0.84
N GLY A 790 19.11 25.37 2.11
CA GLY A 790 20.16 26.31 2.55
C GLY A 790 19.65 27.72 2.86
N GLY A 791 18.36 28.01 2.59
CA GLY A 791 17.71 29.26 2.96
C GLY A 791 18.08 30.43 2.06
N ASP A 792 17.72 31.63 2.51
CA ASP A 792 18.00 32.89 1.83
C ASP A 792 19.44 33.39 2.09
N ASN A 793 19.93 34.31 1.25
CA ASN A 793 21.26 34.93 1.34
C ASN A 793 22.45 33.96 1.23
N GLN A 794 22.33 32.91 0.41
CA GLN A 794 23.42 31.96 0.20
C GLN A 794 24.59 32.61 -0.55
N ILE A 795 25.83 32.33 -0.12
CA ILE A 795 27.05 32.77 -0.80
C ILE A 795 27.58 31.65 -1.69
N ILE A 796 27.76 31.93 -2.97
CA ILE A 796 28.41 31.03 -3.93
C ILE A 796 29.75 31.60 -4.37
N THR A 797 30.70 30.73 -4.68
CA THR A 797 32.07 31.10 -5.09
C THR A 797 32.43 30.62 -6.50
N ALA A 798 31.47 30.04 -7.21
CA ALA A 798 31.65 29.52 -8.56
C ALA A 798 30.60 30.10 -9.53
N PRO A 799 30.96 30.33 -10.81
CA PRO A 799 30.04 30.89 -11.81
C PRO A 799 28.91 29.92 -12.19
N ILE A 800 29.02 28.66 -11.79
CA ILE A 800 27.97 27.65 -11.89
C ILE A 800 27.89 26.98 -10.52
N ALA A 801 26.70 27.02 -9.90
CA ALA A 801 26.46 26.42 -8.60
C ALA A 801 25.20 25.54 -8.66
N GLN A 802 25.20 24.50 -7.83
CA GLN A 802 24.08 23.57 -7.71
C GLN A 802 23.13 24.06 -6.63
N PHE A 803 21.84 24.08 -6.94
CA PHE A 803 20.79 24.45 -6.00
C PHE A 803 19.77 23.34 -5.87
N PHE A 804 19.16 23.29 -4.70
CA PHE A 804 18.10 22.36 -4.36
C PHE A 804 16.88 23.13 -3.87
N ALA A 805 15.71 22.65 -4.26
CA ALA A 805 14.44 23.10 -3.73
C ALA A 805 13.73 21.94 -3.06
N GLU A 806 13.06 22.21 -1.95
CA GLU A 806 12.25 21.23 -1.24
C GLU A 806 10.78 21.64 -1.29
N ALA A 807 9.93 20.73 -1.75
CA ALA A 807 8.49 20.92 -1.76
C ALA A 807 7.95 20.77 -0.34
N GLU A 808 7.38 21.86 0.17
CA GLU A 808 6.71 21.88 1.48
C GLU A 808 5.31 21.30 1.37
N ASP A 809 4.71 21.44 0.19
CA ASP A 809 3.39 20.91 -0.16
C ASP A 809 3.50 19.63 -1.01
N ARG A 810 2.61 18.67 -0.75
CA ARG A 810 2.47 17.43 -1.52
C ARG A 810 1.98 17.67 -2.96
N THR A 811 1.30 18.78 -3.26
CA THR A 811 0.77 19.07 -4.59
C THR A 811 1.85 19.44 -5.62
N VAL A 812 3.04 19.86 -5.17
CA VAL A 812 4.14 20.31 -6.04
C VAL A 812 4.59 19.17 -6.96
N ARG A 813 4.50 19.42 -8.28
CA ARG A 813 4.91 18.44 -9.31
C ARG A 813 6.10 18.89 -10.13
N ARG A 814 6.28 20.20 -10.32
CA ARG A 814 7.38 20.76 -11.10
C ARG A 814 7.87 22.05 -10.46
N VAL A 815 9.18 22.25 -10.48
CA VAL A 815 9.84 23.46 -10.00
C VAL A 815 10.75 23.99 -11.10
N HIS A 816 10.72 25.30 -11.30
CA HIS A 816 11.63 26.03 -12.18
C HIS A 816 12.45 27.02 -11.36
N MET A 817 13.70 27.27 -11.76
CA MET A 817 14.60 28.20 -11.08
C MET A 817 15.22 29.18 -12.07
N LEU A 818 15.03 30.48 -11.84
CA LEU A 818 15.44 31.56 -12.74
C LEU A 818 16.39 32.51 -12.02
N VAL A 819 17.57 32.72 -12.61
CA VAL A 819 18.57 33.68 -12.10
C VAL A 819 18.35 35.05 -12.75
N ASN A 820 18.30 36.09 -11.94
CA ASN A 820 18.19 37.50 -12.33
C ASN A 820 17.07 37.76 -13.35
N LEU A 821 15.89 37.18 -13.10
CA LEU A 821 14.71 37.47 -13.90
C LEU A 821 14.46 39.00 -13.90
N PRO A 822 14.21 39.65 -15.05
CA PRO A 822 13.90 41.08 -15.05
C PRO A 822 12.66 41.39 -14.21
N GLU A 823 12.67 42.49 -13.45
CA GLU A 823 11.56 42.88 -12.56
C GLU A 823 10.21 43.04 -13.29
N ALA A 824 10.23 43.42 -14.57
CA ALA A 824 9.02 43.54 -15.39
C ALA A 824 8.55 42.22 -16.03
N ALA A 825 9.30 41.12 -15.89
CA ALA A 825 8.94 39.83 -16.46
C ALA A 825 8.03 39.04 -15.51
N ASP A 826 7.02 38.37 -16.07
CA ASP A 826 6.18 37.43 -15.32
C ASP A 826 6.93 36.11 -15.10
N PRO A 827 7.21 35.71 -13.83
CA PRO A 827 7.87 34.46 -13.51
C PRO A 827 7.17 33.22 -14.06
N VAL A 828 5.84 33.22 -14.05
CA VAL A 828 5.03 32.06 -14.48
C VAL A 828 5.20 31.84 -15.98
N THR A 829 5.10 32.90 -16.78
CA THR A 829 5.33 32.84 -18.23
C THR A 829 6.81 32.58 -18.58
N ALA A 830 7.75 32.98 -17.72
CA ALA A 830 9.18 32.73 -17.91
C ALA A 830 9.60 31.28 -17.56
N ALA A 831 8.80 30.55 -16.78
CA ALA A 831 9.01 29.14 -16.50
C ALA A 831 8.88 28.31 -17.79
N SER A 832 9.96 27.65 -18.19
CA SER A 832 10.06 26.89 -19.44
C SER A 832 10.94 25.66 -19.27
N GLY A 833 11.04 24.83 -20.32
CA GLY A 833 11.95 23.68 -20.30
C GLY A 833 13.43 24.04 -20.13
N LEU A 834 13.83 25.30 -20.29
CA LEU A 834 15.22 25.74 -20.12
C LEU A 834 15.64 25.89 -18.65
N ASN A 835 14.67 26.10 -17.75
CA ASN A 835 14.92 26.39 -16.34
C ASN A 835 14.21 25.39 -15.41
N ILE A 836 13.70 24.29 -15.97
CA ILE A 836 13.08 23.22 -15.20
C ILE A 836 14.13 22.48 -14.36
N THR A 837 13.77 22.18 -13.13
CA THR A 837 14.58 21.35 -12.23
C THR A 837 14.36 19.87 -12.48
N LEU A 838 15.34 19.05 -12.11
CA LEU A 838 15.19 17.59 -12.03
C LEU A 838 14.60 17.23 -10.67
N GLN A 839 13.47 16.52 -10.65
CA GLN A 839 12.97 15.89 -9.43
C GLN A 839 13.90 14.74 -9.04
N ARG A 840 14.70 14.95 -8.00
CA ARG A 840 15.71 14.01 -7.51
C ARG A 840 15.11 13.02 -6.51
N ASP A 841 14.15 13.48 -5.70
CA ASP A 841 13.34 12.68 -4.80
C ASP A 841 11.91 13.23 -4.75
N ARG A 842 10.98 12.62 -4.00
CA ARG A 842 9.57 13.03 -3.99
C ARG A 842 9.36 14.52 -3.72
N LYS A 843 10.08 15.06 -2.74
CA LYS A 843 10.04 16.48 -2.37
C LYS A 843 11.26 17.27 -2.85
N LEU A 844 12.33 16.61 -3.28
CA LEU A 844 13.61 17.24 -3.57
C LEU A 844 13.81 17.48 -5.07
N PHE A 845 14.03 18.74 -5.44
CA PHE A 845 14.30 19.19 -6.80
C PHE A 845 15.71 19.74 -6.90
N ARG A 846 16.37 19.58 -8.04
CA ARG A 846 17.77 20.01 -8.25
C ARG A 846 17.98 20.63 -9.61
N THR A 847 18.82 21.66 -9.68
CA THR A 847 19.40 22.11 -10.95
C THR A 847 20.77 22.76 -10.74
N ASN A 848 21.53 22.91 -11.82
CA ASN A 848 22.76 23.69 -11.83
C ASN A 848 22.47 25.02 -12.53
N LEU A 849 22.78 26.13 -11.86
CA LEU A 849 22.45 27.47 -12.33
C LEU A 849 23.71 28.27 -12.65
N ALA A 850 23.62 29.08 -13.70
CA ALA A 850 24.68 29.97 -14.18
C ALA A 850 24.10 31.38 -14.44
N GLY A 851 24.95 32.34 -14.79
CA GLY A 851 24.52 33.71 -15.12
C GLY A 851 24.53 34.68 -13.92
N TRP A 852 25.13 34.26 -12.81
CA TRP A 852 25.36 35.07 -11.62
C TRP A 852 26.27 36.27 -11.92
N GLN A 853 25.91 37.44 -11.41
CA GLN A 853 26.71 38.65 -11.40
C GLN A 853 27.44 38.75 -10.06
N PRO A 854 28.67 39.31 -10.00
CA PRO A 854 29.33 39.56 -8.71
C PRO A 854 28.41 40.34 -7.75
N GLY A 855 28.36 39.93 -6.48
CA GLY A 855 27.48 40.52 -5.47
C GLY A 855 26.07 39.94 -5.44
N GLU A 856 25.07 40.75 -5.08
CA GLU A 856 23.67 40.31 -4.91
C GLU A 856 23.02 39.88 -6.23
N ASN A 857 22.40 38.70 -6.24
CA ASN A 857 21.57 38.20 -7.33
C ASN A 857 20.18 37.79 -6.81
N ARG A 858 19.20 37.84 -7.71
CA ARG A 858 17.85 37.33 -7.44
C ARG A 858 17.68 35.93 -8.02
N LEU A 859 17.25 34.99 -7.20
CA LEU A 859 16.84 33.66 -7.61
C LEU A 859 15.32 33.53 -7.43
N THR A 860 14.59 33.36 -8.54
CA THR A 860 13.14 33.15 -8.52
C THR A 860 12.83 31.67 -8.73
N LEU A 861 12.15 31.06 -7.78
CA LEU A 861 11.59 29.71 -7.88
C LEU A 861 10.12 29.82 -8.33
N VAL A 862 9.73 28.97 -9.28
CA VAL A 862 8.34 28.84 -9.71
C VAL A 862 7.94 27.37 -9.58
N ALA A 863 7.12 27.07 -8.57
CA ALA A 863 6.51 25.76 -8.40
C ALA A 863 5.17 25.70 -9.13
N PHE A 864 4.78 24.51 -9.57
CA PHE A 864 3.44 24.27 -10.06
C PHE A 864 2.89 22.94 -9.56
N GLU A 865 1.59 22.96 -9.38
CA GLU A 865 0.76 21.80 -9.14
C GLU A 865 0.42 21.02 -10.43
N GLU A 866 -0.24 19.86 -10.26
CA GLU A 866 -0.70 19.02 -11.38
C GLU A 866 -1.72 19.73 -12.27
N ASN A 867 -2.62 20.53 -11.69
CA ASN A 867 -3.62 21.30 -12.44
C ASN A 867 -3.03 22.56 -13.12
N GLY A 868 -1.78 22.91 -12.79
CA GLY A 868 -1.07 24.06 -13.34
C GLY A 868 -1.12 25.33 -12.50
N THR A 869 -1.71 25.32 -11.30
CA THR A 869 -1.64 26.45 -10.36
C THR A 869 -0.19 26.74 -9.99
N PRO A 870 0.29 28.00 -10.12
CA PRO A 870 1.67 28.37 -9.84
C PRO A 870 1.87 28.97 -8.44
N GLY A 871 3.06 28.77 -7.89
CA GLY A 871 3.57 29.44 -6.70
C GLY A 871 4.95 30.05 -7.01
N VAL A 872 5.17 31.31 -6.61
CA VAL A 872 6.39 32.06 -6.92
C VAL A 872 7.08 32.48 -5.63
N HIS A 873 8.36 32.13 -5.53
CA HIS A 873 9.18 32.35 -4.34
C HIS A 873 10.49 33.00 -4.75
N GLU A 874 10.95 34.01 -4.01
CA GLU A 874 12.18 34.74 -4.34
C GLU A 874 13.20 34.65 -3.21
N TYR A 875 14.45 34.44 -3.60
CA TYR A 875 15.60 34.33 -2.72
C TYR A 875 16.75 35.20 -3.25
N LYS A 876 17.60 35.64 -2.35
CA LYS A 876 18.87 36.30 -2.63
C LYS A 876 20.01 35.30 -2.60
N VAL A 877 20.90 35.42 -3.57
CA VAL A 877 22.13 34.64 -3.67
C VAL A 877 23.27 35.60 -3.99
N TYR A 878 24.36 35.50 -3.25
CA TYR A 878 25.51 36.38 -3.38
C TYR A 878 26.65 35.64 -4.07
N TYR A 879 27.10 36.14 -5.22
CA TYR A 879 28.22 35.54 -5.94
C TYR A 879 29.51 36.25 -5.57
N GLN A 880 30.27 35.62 -4.68
CA GLN A 880 31.58 36.07 -4.24
C GLN A 880 32.64 35.61 -5.23
N VAL A 881 33.03 36.49 -6.15
CA VAL A 881 34.11 36.21 -7.11
C VAL A 881 35.48 36.36 -6.45
N CYS A 882 35.63 37.37 -5.60
CA CYS A 882 36.83 37.61 -4.83
C CYS A 882 36.61 37.18 -3.37
N PRO A 883 37.47 36.35 -2.77
CA PRO A 883 37.37 36.00 -1.35
C PRO A 883 37.46 37.18 -0.38
N ALA A 884 37.97 38.35 -0.81
CA ALA A 884 38.02 39.57 -0.02
C ALA A 884 36.76 40.46 -0.12
N ASP A 885 35.82 40.17 -1.04
CA ASP A 885 34.49 40.78 -1.07
C ASP A 885 33.62 40.05 -0.04
N VAL A 886 33.72 40.47 1.22
CA VAL A 886 33.08 39.82 2.37
C VAL A 886 31.92 40.64 2.89
N THR A 887 31.81 41.93 2.55
CA THR A 887 30.64 42.74 2.89
C THR A 887 30.54 44.02 2.08
N GLY A 888 29.33 44.54 1.90
CA GLY A 888 29.13 45.89 1.39
C GLY A 888 29.12 47.00 2.47
N PRO A 889 28.66 48.21 2.11
CA PRO A 889 28.47 49.34 3.04
C PRO A 889 27.57 49.06 4.25
N ALA A 890 26.78 47.98 4.20
CA ALA A 890 25.89 47.55 5.28
C ALA A 890 26.62 46.83 6.43
N LEU A 891 27.84 46.33 6.21
CA LEU A 891 28.63 45.57 7.21
C LEU A 891 27.87 44.37 7.79
N ASP A 892 27.15 43.65 6.92
CA ASP A 892 26.27 42.52 7.23
C ASP A 892 26.91 41.15 6.90
N GLY A 893 28.15 41.14 6.41
CA GLY A 893 28.84 39.91 5.99
C GLY A 893 28.35 39.33 4.66
N LEU A 894 27.61 40.10 3.86
CA LEU A 894 27.15 39.69 2.52
C LEU A 894 27.93 40.45 1.42
N PRO A 895 28.55 39.73 0.45
CA PRO A 895 29.32 40.35 -0.64
C PRO A 895 28.47 41.29 -1.47
N ASP A 896 28.98 42.47 -1.85
CA ASP A 896 28.22 43.40 -2.73
C ASP A 896 28.76 43.46 -4.16
N GLY A 897 29.79 42.67 -4.47
CA GLY A 897 30.44 42.59 -5.76
C GLY A 897 31.61 43.57 -5.91
N LEU A 898 31.93 44.36 -4.88
CA LEU A 898 33.00 45.35 -4.89
C LEU A 898 33.91 45.17 -3.67
N VAL A 899 35.21 45.01 -3.91
CA VAL A 899 36.19 45.01 -2.81
C VAL A 899 36.52 46.46 -2.44
N THR A 900 36.10 46.89 -1.25
CA THR A 900 36.25 48.26 -0.78
C THR A 900 36.88 48.34 0.61
N THR A 901 37.05 49.55 1.14
CA THR A 901 37.46 49.72 2.54
C THR A 901 36.43 49.18 3.54
N ALA A 902 35.17 48.94 3.13
CA ALA A 902 34.16 48.33 3.99
C ALA A 902 34.56 46.89 4.35
N ASP A 903 34.95 46.09 3.35
CA ASP A 903 35.45 44.72 3.52
C ASP A 903 36.64 44.64 4.47
N LEU A 904 37.64 45.50 4.25
CA LEU A 904 38.83 45.56 5.08
C LEU A 904 38.48 45.89 6.53
N ASN A 905 37.62 46.88 6.76
CA ASN A 905 37.22 47.26 8.10
C ASN A 905 36.37 46.18 8.79
N TYR A 906 35.48 45.52 8.05
CA TYR A 906 34.64 44.44 8.55
C TYR A 906 35.49 43.24 8.98
N TYR A 907 36.39 42.79 8.11
CA TYR A 907 37.29 41.69 8.41
C TYR A 907 38.25 42.04 9.57
N ILE A 908 38.79 43.26 9.62
CA ILE A 908 39.60 43.71 10.78
C ILE A 908 38.77 43.66 12.07
N GLY A 909 37.48 43.99 12.02
CA GLY A 909 36.55 43.84 13.15
C GLY A 909 36.50 42.39 13.64
N LEU A 910 36.19 41.45 12.74
CA LEU A 910 36.18 40.01 13.04
C LEU A 910 37.52 39.52 13.61
N TRP A 911 38.63 39.98 13.03
CA TRP A 911 39.98 39.63 13.48
C TRP A 911 40.30 40.17 14.87
N ILE A 912 39.96 41.44 15.16
CA ILE A 912 40.14 42.04 16.50
C ILE A 912 39.30 41.30 17.54
N ASP A 913 38.08 40.90 17.18
CA ASP A 913 37.16 40.17 18.05
C ASP A 913 37.51 38.67 18.18
N ASN A 914 38.54 38.21 17.45
CA ASN A 914 38.95 36.80 17.39
C ASN A 914 37.78 35.89 17.00
N ASP A 915 36.93 36.37 16.08
CA ASP A 915 35.81 35.62 15.53
C ASP A 915 36.33 34.48 14.63
N PRO A 916 35.81 33.24 14.75
CA PRO A 916 36.22 32.13 13.89
C PRO A 916 36.10 32.41 12.38
N ALA A 917 35.23 33.31 11.95
CA ALA A 917 35.11 33.72 10.55
C ALA A 917 36.35 34.47 10.03
N ALA A 918 37.23 34.94 10.91
CA ALA A 918 38.50 35.57 10.54
C ALA A 918 39.65 34.56 10.33
N ASP A 919 39.50 33.29 10.71
CA ASP A 919 40.51 32.24 10.49
C ASP A 919 40.44 31.78 9.02
N LEU A 920 41.37 32.30 8.22
CA LEU A 920 41.44 32.06 6.78
C LEU A 920 42.69 31.24 6.41
N THR A 921 43.75 31.29 7.22
CA THR A 921 44.98 30.55 6.94
C THR A 921 45.89 30.39 8.17
N GLY A 922 46.63 29.28 8.21
CA GLY A 922 47.76 29.16 9.14
C GLY A 922 49.04 29.90 8.68
N PRO A 923 50.17 29.70 9.39
CA PRO A 923 51.48 30.27 9.03
C PRO A 923 52.00 29.94 7.61
N ALA A 924 51.37 28.98 6.92
CA ALA A 924 51.70 28.59 5.55
C ALA A 924 51.14 29.56 4.49
N LEU A 925 50.17 30.42 4.83
CA LEU A 925 49.51 31.37 3.91
C LEU A 925 48.93 30.70 2.65
N ASP A 926 48.39 29.50 2.81
CA ASP A 926 47.83 28.66 1.74
C ASP A 926 46.30 28.75 1.63
N GLY A 927 45.66 29.62 2.44
CA GLY A 927 44.21 29.75 2.49
C GLY A 927 43.51 28.60 3.19
N VAL A 928 44.23 27.79 3.98
CA VAL A 928 43.66 26.71 4.80
C VAL A 928 43.63 27.14 6.28
N PRO A 929 42.44 27.34 6.87
CA PRO A 929 42.28 27.67 8.29
C PRO A 929 42.95 26.66 9.22
N ASP A 930 43.61 27.11 10.29
CA ASP A 930 44.33 26.24 11.24
C ASP A 930 43.68 26.16 12.64
N GLY A 931 42.54 26.82 12.82
CA GLY A 931 41.78 26.90 14.05
C GLY A 931 42.17 28.08 14.95
N LEU A 932 43.09 28.96 14.51
CA LEU A 932 43.57 30.10 15.28
C LEU A 932 43.53 31.39 14.45
N VAL A 933 42.87 32.42 14.97
CA VAL A 933 42.92 33.76 14.38
C VAL A 933 44.23 34.45 14.77
N THR A 934 45.13 34.64 13.80
CA THR A 934 46.48 35.18 14.00
C THR A 934 46.80 36.32 13.04
N THR A 935 47.99 36.90 13.15
CA THR A 935 48.47 37.88 12.15
C THR A 935 48.68 37.27 10.76
N ALA A 936 48.76 35.94 10.63
CA ALA A 936 48.86 35.27 9.34
C ALA A 936 47.57 35.49 8.53
N ASP A 937 46.41 35.32 9.18
CA ASP A 937 45.09 35.56 8.61
C ASP A 937 44.91 37.00 8.13
N LEU A 938 45.25 37.96 8.99
CA LEU A 938 45.18 39.38 8.64
C LEU A 938 46.05 39.72 7.42
N ASN A 939 47.29 39.21 7.38
CA ASN A 939 48.17 39.46 6.24
C ASN A 939 47.66 38.78 4.96
N TYR A 940 47.10 37.58 5.09
CA TYR A 940 46.53 36.84 3.97
C TYR A 940 45.30 37.55 3.40
N PHE A 941 44.38 38.00 4.25
CA PHE A 941 43.23 38.78 3.83
C PHE A 941 43.62 40.10 3.19
N ILE A 942 44.59 40.84 3.76
CA ILE A 942 45.11 42.08 3.13
C ILE A 942 45.69 41.77 1.75
N GLY A 943 46.37 40.63 1.57
CA GLY A 943 46.83 40.16 0.27
C GLY A 943 45.67 39.98 -0.72
N LEU A 944 44.64 39.22 -0.33
CA LEU A 944 43.43 39.02 -1.14
C LEU A 944 42.73 40.35 -1.48
N TRP A 945 42.63 41.26 -0.50
CA TRP A 945 42.00 42.57 -0.64
C TRP A 945 42.74 43.49 -1.62
N LEU A 946 44.08 43.42 -1.66
CA LEU A 946 44.90 44.19 -2.59
C LEU A 946 44.96 43.58 -4.00
N ASP A 947 44.81 42.26 -4.12
CA ASP A 947 44.97 41.52 -5.38
C ASP A 947 43.66 41.42 -6.19
N CYS A 948 42.51 41.74 -5.59
CA CYS A 948 41.21 41.78 -6.24
C CYS A 948 40.90 43.19 -6.79
N ASP A 949 41.38 43.46 -8.00
CA ASP A 949 41.05 44.65 -8.82
C ASP A 949 40.31 44.26 -10.12
#